data_AF-A0A3N7HSP0-F1
#
_entry.id   AF-A0A3N7HSP0-F1
#
_cell.length_a   1.000
_cell.length_b   1.000
_cell.length_c   1.000
_cell.angle_alpha   90.00
_cell.angle_beta   90.00
_cell.angle_gamma   90.00
#
_symmetry.space_group_name_H-M   'P 1'
#
loop_
_entity.id
_entity.type
_entity.pdbx_description
1 polymer ?
#
loop_
_entity_poly.entity_id
_entity_poly.type
_entity_poly.pdbx_seq_one_letter_code
_entity_poly.pdbx_strand_id
1 'polypeptide(L)'
;MKSLAGWFLALLACLLACQGAQAQTYTADSSAAVQLAYPWIDISTTGTTEDLHDDEVSADISLGFSFTYGASTYTALRISSNGMLFFGGDGQTSTQYRNSALPLNGGSSGEPNIDAAMLPLWDDLQPNNVANYIRYRSMGTAPNRVFVVSWLAVPYYCSGGSKCNTSVVQTTTMFATFQVQIYEQGQFVYRYGTIDGSGGAHSSGATQSNPAGASVGYELNNSDYVQYSFQTASVTNNTTILWTRRVTAPGGFNAFDTSTAAGSITGNIHTKVAGSAFNLAVVALNTAKTAVATTFTGDVKVELLNASDNSGALNASTGCRSTWTTALQTLTTTFATTDLGRDTVSFTEPNAWRDVRVRMSYPATGTATVVACSTDDFAIRPSSFASFSATDTDWATAGTGRTLANATAIGGNVHKAGQPFTIRATAVNAASATTTNYTLAPTATVTACAGTACTGSFGTLTVSLTAAAGVINNTTASYSEVGAFSLQLVDSSFASVDGADGSTAAELNITSPVITVGRFVPDHFDVTTLVTPVLKTFNTTACSTRSFTYVGQPFGYITAAQATVLARNAAGTTTANYSGAMWKLATAGISQTYSPLSPTSPGLDVSGATTPSLTSNSNGTGVLATSSSDLLKFTRSASTPLAPFSAAISLTWGVSDTSENAVTGNGNIATTTPLTFSSIAFDSGTAFRYGILKLASAYGSELTNLPVAVEAQYWDGARFATNTSDQCTSLPTGIMAMGNYQRNLVACETGLATATLKLSSGRGYFTLIKPGAGNSGSMDINLQLGASATGSTCVGTGGSATAASAGSLTWLQGKWSGSNYDQNPSARASFGQYKSPLIYLRESF
;
A
#
# COMPACT_ATOMS: atom_id res chain seq x y z
N MET A 1 -57.77 -28.03 67.40
CA MET A 1 -56.44 -27.40 67.28
C MET A 1 -56.12 -26.98 65.85
N LYS A 2 -56.99 -26.16 65.22
CA LYS A 2 -56.78 -25.50 63.91
C LYS A 2 -57.72 -24.29 63.84
N SER A 3 -57.40 -23.19 64.53
CA SER A 3 -58.08 -21.89 64.28
C SER A 3 -57.43 -20.68 64.99
N LEU A 4 -56.48 -20.87 65.93
CA LEU A 4 -55.87 -19.74 66.66
C LEU A 4 -54.59 -19.15 66.04
N ALA A 5 -54.01 -19.76 64.99
CA ALA A 5 -52.76 -19.28 64.39
C ALA A 5 -52.94 -18.21 63.28
N GLY A 6 -54.15 -18.07 62.72
CA GLY A 6 -54.40 -17.15 61.61
C GLY A 6 -54.62 -15.68 62.03
N TRP A 7 -55.05 -15.45 63.27
CA TRP A 7 -55.37 -14.10 63.76
C TRP A 7 -54.15 -13.33 64.29
N PHE A 8 -53.10 -14.04 64.73
CA PHE A 8 -51.85 -13.40 65.18
C PHE A 8 -50.97 -12.90 64.03
N LEU A 9 -51.03 -13.53 62.84
CA LEU A 9 -50.24 -13.11 61.67
C LEU A 9 -50.85 -11.89 60.95
N ALA A 10 -52.18 -11.76 60.96
CA ALA A 10 -52.86 -10.61 60.34
C ALA A 10 -52.76 -9.33 61.21
N LEU A 11 -52.71 -9.46 62.54
CA LEU A 11 -52.51 -8.32 63.44
C LEU A 11 -51.05 -7.81 63.40
N LEU A 12 -50.07 -8.69 63.18
CA LEU A 12 -48.65 -8.31 63.05
C LEU A 12 -48.35 -7.65 61.68
N ALA A 13 -49.08 -8.00 60.63
CA ALA A 13 -48.94 -7.41 59.30
C ALA A 13 -49.67 -6.06 59.13
N CYS A 14 -50.68 -5.78 59.96
CA CYS A 14 -51.46 -4.52 59.89
C CYS A 14 -50.90 -3.43 60.84
N LEU A 15 -50.03 -3.77 61.79
CA LEU A 15 -49.31 -2.82 62.65
C LEU A 15 -47.95 -2.36 62.09
N LEU A 16 -47.48 -2.91 60.96
CA LEU A 16 -46.29 -2.43 60.24
C LEU A 16 -46.61 -1.61 58.98
N ALA A 17 -47.89 -1.38 58.68
CA ALA A 17 -48.32 -0.54 57.58
C ALA A 17 -48.67 0.86 58.08
N CYS A 18 -47.65 1.72 58.22
CA CYS A 18 -47.67 3.18 57.93
C CYS A 18 -46.48 3.91 58.59
N GLN A 19 -45.24 3.49 58.31
CA GLN A 19 -44.09 4.41 58.36
C GLN A 19 -43.57 4.48 56.93
N GLY A 20 -43.62 5.68 56.33
CA GLY A 20 -43.05 5.90 55.00
C GLY A 20 -41.58 5.50 55.00
N ALA A 21 -41.09 4.94 53.89
CA ALA A 21 -39.67 4.65 53.75
C ALA A 21 -38.87 5.96 53.90
N GLN A 22 -38.10 6.05 54.99
CA GLN A 22 -37.20 7.17 55.27
C GLN A 22 -36.05 7.15 54.26
N ALA A 23 -35.93 8.19 53.45
CA ALA A 23 -34.72 8.45 52.70
C ALA A 23 -33.59 8.70 53.70
N GLN A 24 -32.43 8.09 53.50
CA GLN A 24 -31.23 8.31 54.31
C GLN A 24 -30.16 8.84 53.37
N THR A 25 -30.28 10.11 52.97
CA THR A 25 -29.37 10.72 51.99
C THR A 25 -27.94 10.80 52.51
N TYR A 26 -27.74 10.88 53.83
CA TYR A 26 -26.45 10.73 54.49
C TYR A 26 -26.40 9.50 55.39
N THR A 27 -25.28 8.79 55.37
CA THR A 27 -24.98 7.67 56.27
C THR A 27 -23.94 8.07 57.31
N ALA A 28 -24.19 7.70 58.57
CA ALA A 28 -23.28 7.92 59.68
C ALA A 28 -22.19 6.83 59.74
N ASP A 29 -20.94 7.23 59.91
CA ASP A 29 -19.80 6.37 60.26
C ASP A 29 -19.11 6.93 61.51
N SER A 30 -19.14 6.15 62.59
CA SER A 30 -18.53 6.47 63.88
C SER A 30 -17.33 5.57 64.22
N SER A 31 -16.67 5.02 63.19
CA SER A 31 -15.52 4.11 63.34
C SER A 31 -14.26 4.83 63.86
N ALA A 32 -13.34 4.05 64.43
CA ALA A 32 -12.05 4.57 64.88
C ALA A 32 -11.23 5.21 63.73
N ALA A 33 -11.42 4.77 62.48
CA ALA A 33 -10.75 5.34 61.31
C ALA A 33 -11.23 6.78 61.03
N VAL A 34 -12.55 7.03 61.13
CA VAL A 34 -13.13 8.37 61.02
C VAL A 34 -12.58 9.30 62.10
N GLN A 35 -12.47 8.83 63.34
CA GLN A 35 -11.91 9.62 64.44
C GLN A 35 -10.46 10.04 64.20
N LEU A 36 -9.66 9.27 63.46
CA LEU A 36 -8.29 9.66 63.09
C LEU A 36 -8.27 10.64 61.90
N ALA A 37 -9.15 10.44 60.91
CA ALA A 37 -9.17 11.23 59.68
C ALA A 37 -9.70 12.66 59.88
N TYR A 38 -10.59 12.88 60.85
CA TYR A 38 -11.28 14.16 61.05
C TYR A 38 -11.04 14.75 62.45
N PRO A 39 -9.79 15.11 62.82
CA PRO A 39 -9.44 15.53 64.17
C PRO A 39 -10.18 16.80 64.63
N TRP A 40 -10.12 17.08 65.93
CA TRP A 40 -10.61 18.37 66.47
C TRP A 40 -9.89 19.54 65.78
N ILE A 41 -10.64 20.59 65.44
CA ILE A 41 -10.10 21.79 64.78
C ILE A 41 -10.26 22.92 65.78
N ASP A 42 -9.16 23.29 66.44
CA ASP A 42 -9.22 24.28 67.51
C ASP A 42 -9.42 25.70 66.95
N ILE A 43 -10.64 26.22 67.11
CA ILE A 43 -11.02 27.60 66.79
C ILE A 43 -11.23 28.47 68.04
N SER A 44 -10.87 27.98 69.23
CA SER A 44 -11.12 28.66 70.52
C SER A 44 -10.49 30.05 70.63
N THR A 45 -9.42 30.31 69.90
CA THR A 45 -8.72 31.62 69.85
C THR A 45 -8.82 32.32 68.50
N THR A 46 -9.28 31.62 67.46
CA THR A 46 -9.20 32.11 66.07
C THR A 46 -10.54 32.20 65.36
N GLY A 47 -11.58 31.58 65.88
CA GLY A 47 -12.94 31.70 65.37
C GLY A 47 -13.60 33.00 65.80
N THR A 48 -14.52 33.49 64.97
CA THR A 48 -15.43 34.59 65.28
C THR A 48 -16.36 34.14 66.41
N THR A 49 -16.58 35.02 67.38
CA THR A 49 -17.49 34.76 68.50
C THR A 49 -18.93 34.95 68.06
N GLU A 50 -19.82 34.07 68.51
CA GLU A 50 -21.27 34.21 68.32
C GLU A 50 -21.91 34.29 69.71
N ASP A 51 -22.38 35.48 70.06
CA ASP A 51 -22.82 35.81 71.42
C ASP A 51 -24.35 35.59 71.48
N LEU A 52 -24.78 34.37 71.80
CA LEU A 52 -26.19 33.99 71.92
C LEU A 52 -26.63 33.97 73.39
N HIS A 53 -27.83 34.48 73.66
CA HIS A 53 -28.54 34.30 74.92
C HIS A 53 -29.15 32.89 75.02
N ASP A 54 -29.82 32.66 76.15
CA ASP A 54 -30.74 31.54 76.28
C ASP A 54 -31.77 31.55 75.15
N ASP A 55 -32.05 30.37 74.58
CA ASP A 55 -33.07 30.20 73.54
C ASP A 55 -32.98 31.22 72.38
N GLU A 56 -31.77 31.41 71.81
CA GLU A 56 -31.50 32.35 70.72
C GLU A 56 -30.92 31.66 69.47
N VAL A 57 -31.14 32.27 68.30
CA VAL A 57 -30.58 31.84 67.02
C VAL A 57 -29.85 33.02 66.36
N SER A 58 -28.67 32.77 65.81
CA SER A 58 -27.86 33.78 65.13
C SER A 58 -28.56 34.36 63.88
N ALA A 59 -28.03 35.48 63.39
CA ALA A 59 -28.25 35.91 62.01
C ALA A 59 -27.59 34.94 61.00
N ASP A 60 -27.79 35.17 59.70
CA ASP A 60 -27.16 34.37 58.64
C ASP A 60 -25.62 34.51 58.65
N ILE A 61 -24.94 33.38 58.82
CA ILE A 61 -23.48 33.28 58.83
C ILE A 61 -23.02 32.66 57.52
N SER A 62 -22.20 33.39 56.77
CA SER A 62 -21.63 32.92 55.49
C SER A 62 -20.69 31.73 55.70
N LEU A 63 -20.90 30.67 54.92
CA LEU A 63 -20.01 29.49 54.90
C LEU A 63 -18.66 29.80 54.23
N GLY A 64 -18.64 30.81 53.35
CA GLY A 64 -17.48 31.12 52.49
C GLY A 64 -17.31 30.19 51.29
N PHE A 65 -18.24 29.25 51.07
CA PHE A 65 -18.34 28.35 49.91
C PHE A 65 -19.78 27.88 49.72
N SER A 66 -20.07 27.26 48.57
CA SER A 66 -21.35 26.61 48.29
C SER A 66 -21.34 25.20 48.87
N PHE A 67 -22.26 24.89 49.76
CA PHE A 67 -22.43 23.58 50.37
C PHE A 67 -23.73 22.95 49.89
N THR A 68 -23.65 21.74 49.32
CA THR A 68 -24.85 21.00 48.89
C THR A 68 -25.30 20.09 50.02
N TYR A 69 -26.46 20.40 50.60
CA TYR A 69 -27.09 19.62 51.65
C TYR A 69 -28.39 19.00 51.11
N GLY A 70 -28.37 17.68 50.92
CA GLY A 70 -29.45 16.96 50.25
C GLY A 70 -29.52 17.26 48.76
N ALA A 71 -30.58 17.94 48.32
CA ALA A 71 -30.78 18.41 46.95
C ALA A 71 -30.58 19.93 46.79
N SER A 72 -30.38 20.66 47.90
CA SER A 72 -30.32 22.12 47.93
C SER A 72 -28.88 22.59 48.15
N THR A 73 -28.53 23.73 47.56
CA THR A 73 -27.23 24.39 47.77
C THR A 73 -27.40 25.61 48.66
N TYR A 74 -26.58 25.68 49.70
CA TYR A 74 -26.58 26.76 50.69
C TYR A 74 -25.22 27.47 50.71
N THR A 75 -25.24 28.77 50.98
CA THR A 75 -24.04 29.60 51.14
C THR A 75 -23.91 30.19 52.54
N ALA A 76 -24.92 29.99 53.39
CA ALA A 76 -24.98 30.47 54.76
C ALA A 76 -25.75 29.45 55.63
N LEU A 77 -25.56 29.54 56.94
CA LEU A 77 -26.32 28.82 57.96
C LEU A 77 -26.60 29.72 59.17
N ARG A 78 -27.42 29.24 60.11
CA ARG A 78 -27.64 29.86 61.41
C ARG A 78 -27.34 28.89 62.54
N ILE A 79 -26.87 29.42 63.66
CA ILE A 79 -26.45 28.67 64.85
C ILE A 79 -27.47 28.91 65.97
N SER A 80 -27.90 27.84 66.62
CA SER A 80 -28.74 27.90 67.82
C SER A 80 -27.88 27.83 69.10
N SER A 81 -28.29 28.57 70.14
CA SER A 81 -27.76 28.40 71.50
C SER A 81 -27.85 26.94 71.95
N ASN A 82 -28.95 26.28 71.61
CA ASN A 82 -29.33 24.90 71.96
C ASN A 82 -28.71 23.81 71.07
N GLY A 83 -27.57 24.08 70.42
CA GLY A 83 -26.76 23.04 69.79
C GLY A 83 -27.28 22.50 68.46
N MET A 84 -28.06 23.31 67.73
CA MET A 84 -28.53 23.03 66.36
C MET A 84 -27.91 23.99 65.33
N LEU A 85 -27.86 23.55 64.08
CA LEU A 85 -27.60 24.41 62.92
C LEU A 85 -28.77 24.32 61.93
N PHE A 86 -29.11 25.45 61.30
CA PHE A 86 -30.21 25.54 60.35
C PHE A 86 -29.75 26.05 58.98
N PHE A 87 -30.30 25.48 57.91
CA PHE A 87 -30.05 25.88 56.53
C PHE A 87 -31.37 26.38 55.90
N GLY A 88 -31.55 27.70 55.79
CA GLY A 88 -32.78 28.29 55.28
C GLY A 88 -33.03 29.69 55.84
N GLY A 89 -34.18 30.28 55.49
CA GLY A 89 -34.61 31.59 56.01
C GLY A 89 -35.33 31.50 57.36
N ASP A 90 -35.87 32.63 57.85
CA ASP A 90 -36.45 32.79 59.20
C ASP A 90 -37.51 31.74 59.59
N GLY A 91 -38.26 31.20 58.62
CA GLY A 91 -39.26 30.14 58.84
C GLY A 91 -38.70 28.73 59.05
N GLN A 92 -37.38 28.54 59.01
CA GLN A 92 -36.68 27.24 59.10
C GLN A 92 -35.71 27.20 60.30
N THR A 93 -36.02 27.94 61.37
CA THR A 93 -35.21 27.99 62.59
C THR A 93 -36.06 27.73 63.82
N SER A 94 -35.42 27.33 64.92
CA SER A 94 -36.09 27.05 66.19
C SER A 94 -35.25 27.51 67.37
N THR A 95 -35.90 28.11 68.36
CA THR A 95 -35.34 28.41 69.69
C THR A 95 -35.77 27.37 70.74
N GLN A 96 -36.45 26.29 70.34
CA GLN A 96 -36.96 25.28 71.29
C GLN A 96 -35.82 24.62 72.07
N TYR A 97 -35.93 24.68 73.40
CA TYR A 97 -35.02 24.02 74.33
C TYR A 97 -35.36 22.55 74.59
N ARG A 98 -36.63 22.15 74.35
CA ARG A 98 -37.07 20.76 74.52
C ARG A 98 -36.83 19.98 73.25
N ASN A 99 -35.91 19.02 73.33
CA ASN A 99 -35.68 18.15 72.20
C ASN A 99 -36.78 17.12 71.97
N SER A 100 -36.85 16.60 70.76
CA SER A 100 -37.88 15.69 70.27
C SER A 100 -37.27 14.65 69.33
N ALA A 101 -38.00 13.57 69.09
CA ALA A 101 -37.57 12.59 68.10
C ALA A 101 -37.67 13.15 66.67
N LEU A 102 -36.77 12.76 65.78
CA LEU A 102 -36.88 13.10 64.35
C LEU A 102 -37.95 12.23 63.67
N PRO A 103 -38.71 12.74 62.68
CA PRO A 103 -38.57 14.05 62.05
C PRO A 103 -39.20 15.19 62.87
N LEU A 104 -38.71 16.41 62.69
CA LEU A 104 -39.16 17.67 63.29
C LEU A 104 -40.34 18.25 62.49
N ASN A 105 -41.49 17.60 62.61
CA ASN A 105 -42.68 17.92 61.81
C ASN A 105 -43.74 18.72 62.59
N GLY A 106 -43.43 19.13 63.82
CA GLY A 106 -44.36 19.83 64.71
C GLY A 106 -45.51 18.96 65.22
N GLY A 107 -45.35 17.63 65.18
CA GLY A 107 -46.38 16.66 65.55
C GLY A 107 -46.63 16.55 67.05
N SER A 108 -45.63 16.90 67.87
CA SER A 108 -45.72 16.87 69.34
C SER A 108 -45.77 18.29 69.94
N SER A 109 -46.40 18.44 71.11
CA SER A 109 -46.46 19.73 71.80
C SER A 109 -45.07 20.26 72.15
N GLY A 110 -44.64 21.34 71.52
CA GLY A 110 -43.33 21.97 71.73
C GLY A 110 -42.25 21.50 70.75
N GLU A 111 -42.56 20.58 69.85
CA GLU A 111 -41.68 20.17 68.75
C GLU A 111 -41.68 21.25 67.65
N PRO A 112 -40.50 21.69 67.15
CA PRO A 112 -40.46 22.61 66.02
C PRO A 112 -40.85 21.90 64.72
N ASN A 113 -41.36 22.68 63.76
CA ASN A 113 -41.59 22.23 62.39
C ASN A 113 -40.54 22.89 61.49
N ILE A 114 -39.42 22.18 61.27
CA ILE A 114 -38.25 22.71 60.56
C ILE A 114 -37.59 21.62 59.72
N ASP A 115 -37.13 22.01 58.54
CA ASP A 115 -36.39 21.17 57.59
C ASP A 115 -34.94 21.68 57.48
N ALA A 116 -34.08 20.90 56.80
CA ALA A 116 -32.68 21.25 56.56
C ALA A 116 -31.91 21.69 57.84
N ALA A 117 -31.98 20.86 58.89
CA ALA A 117 -31.36 21.07 60.17
C ALA A 117 -30.28 20.02 60.49
N MET A 118 -29.18 20.45 61.08
CA MET A 118 -28.16 19.58 61.68
C MET A 118 -28.28 19.66 63.20
N LEU A 119 -28.35 18.50 63.84
CA LEU A 119 -28.48 18.36 65.28
C LEU A 119 -27.23 17.66 65.82
N PRO A 120 -26.07 18.34 65.95
CA PRO A 120 -24.89 17.74 66.55
C PRO A 120 -25.12 17.40 68.02
N LEU A 121 -25.85 18.23 68.77
CA LEU A 121 -26.26 17.96 70.14
C LEU A 121 -27.41 18.90 70.54
N TRP A 122 -28.64 18.60 70.12
CA TRP A 122 -29.80 19.42 70.51
C TRP A 122 -30.23 19.12 71.94
N ASP A 123 -29.95 20.05 72.83
CA ASP A 123 -30.31 20.03 74.25
C ASP A 123 -30.48 21.47 74.77
N ASP A 124 -30.95 21.63 76.00
CA ASP A 124 -31.15 22.94 76.63
C ASP A 124 -29.81 23.50 77.16
N LEU A 125 -29.14 24.29 76.31
CA LEU A 125 -27.82 24.87 76.57
C LEU A 125 -27.96 26.35 76.89
N GLN A 126 -27.19 26.79 77.89
CA GLN A 126 -27.27 28.14 78.43
C GLN A 126 -25.96 28.91 78.24
N PRO A 127 -25.68 29.44 77.02
CA PRO A 127 -24.50 30.27 76.78
C PRO A 127 -24.57 31.65 77.44
N ASN A 128 -25.76 32.20 77.73
CA ASN A 128 -25.98 33.47 78.43
C ASN A 128 -25.12 34.65 77.92
N ASN A 129 -25.02 34.80 76.59
CA ASN A 129 -24.32 35.89 75.90
C ASN A 129 -22.81 35.98 76.23
N VAL A 130 -22.17 34.83 76.51
CA VAL A 130 -20.73 34.79 76.78
C VAL A 130 -19.95 34.40 75.52
N ALA A 131 -19.16 35.35 75.02
CA ALA A 131 -18.48 35.29 73.72
C ALA A 131 -17.47 34.13 73.50
N ASN A 132 -17.12 33.36 74.53
CA ASN A 132 -16.19 32.23 74.39
C ASN A 132 -16.89 30.88 74.24
N TYR A 133 -18.21 30.80 74.39
CA TYR A 133 -18.95 29.54 74.35
C TYR A 133 -19.25 29.06 72.94
N ILE A 134 -19.60 29.94 72.01
CA ILE A 134 -19.92 29.56 70.63
C ILE A 134 -19.00 30.33 69.69
N ARG A 135 -18.34 29.61 68.80
CA ARG A 135 -17.44 30.19 67.78
C ARG A 135 -17.61 29.51 66.44
N TYR A 136 -17.35 30.25 65.38
CA TYR A 136 -17.31 29.69 64.02
C TYR A 136 -16.14 30.22 63.20
N ARG A 137 -15.74 29.47 62.17
CA ARG A 137 -14.68 29.87 61.23
C ARG A 137 -14.75 29.10 59.91
N SER A 138 -14.69 29.81 58.79
CA SER A 138 -14.32 29.23 57.48
C SER A 138 -12.80 29.18 57.34
N MET A 139 -12.27 28.08 56.82
CA MET A 139 -10.84 27.92 56.55
C MET A 139 -10.56 27.03 55.33
N GLY A 140 -9.31 27.03 54.87
CA GLY A 140 -8.87 26.29 53.67
C GLY A 140 -8.98 27.09 52.38
N THR A 141 -8.69 26.43 51.25
CA THR A 141 -8.79 26.99 49.89
C THR A 141 -9.59 26.05 49.01
N ALA A 142 -10.31 26.58 48.02
CA ALA A 142 -11.09 25.76 47.10
C ALA A 142 -10.18 24.73 46.38
N PRO A 143 -10.63 23.49 46.15
CA PRO A 143 -11.95 22.93 46.48
C PRO A 143 -12.02 22.25 47.86
N ASN A 144 -11.07 22.51 48.77
CA ASN A 144 -10.88 21.83 50.06
C ASN A 144 -11.18 22.74 51.27
N ARG A 145 -12.22 23.58 51.20
CA ARG A 145 -12.62 24.44 52.32
C ARG A 145 -13.42 23.66 53.38
N VAL A 146 -13.35 24.13 54.62
CA VAL A 146 -14.13 23.64 55.77
C VAL A 146 -14.68 24.81 56.57
N PHE A 147 -15.95 24.73 56.96
CA PHE A 147 -16.61 25.62 57.92
C PHE A 147 -16.77 24.90 59.25
N VAL A 148 -16.26 25.48 60.34
CA VAL A 148 -16.29 24.88 61.67
C VAL A 148 -17.18 25.71 62.58
N VAL A 149 -18.07 25.08 63.34
CA VAL A 149 -18.81 25.68 64.47
C VAL A 149 -18.48 24.89 65.73
N SER A 150 -18.07 25.54 66.80
CA SER A 150 -17.72 24.91 68.07
C SER A 150 -18.54 25.50 69.22
N TRP A 151 -19.13 24.63 70.02
CA TRP A 151 -19.63 24.89 71.36
C TRP A 151 -18.55 24.44 72.34
N LEU A 152 -18.03 25.35 73.17
CA LEU A 152 -16.84 25.16 73.99
C LEU A 152 -17.20 25.28 75.46
N ALA A 153 -17.38 24.15 76.14
CA ALA A 153 -17.73 24.08 77.56
C ALA A 153 -19.00 24.88 77.91
N VAL A 154 -20.02 24.79 77.05
CA VAL A 154 -21.30 25.48 77.24
C VAL A 154 -22.09 24.79 78.35
N PRO A 155 -22.47 25.50 79.43
CA PRO A 155 -23.28 24.93 80.49
C PRO A 155 -24.68 24.56 80.00
N TYR A 156 -25.33 23.62 80.69
CA TYR A 156 -26.75 23.33 80.49
C TYR A 156 -27.60 24.30 81.30
N TYR A 157 -28.83 24.53 80.86
CA TYR A 157 -29.82 25.25 81.64
C TYR A 157 -30.18 24.48 82.93
N CYS A 158 -30.33 25.20 84.02
CA CYS A 158 -30.82 24.63 85.27
C CYS A 158 -31.73 25.61 86.03
N SER A 159 -32.75 25.05 86.70
CA SER A 159 -33.72 25.82 87.49
C SER A 159 -33.56 25.68 89.00
N GLY A 160 -32.58 24.90 89.47
CA GLY A 160 -32.31 24.68 90.90
C GLY A 160 -31.38 23.50 91.19
N GLY A 161 -31.10 23.25 92.48
CA GLY A 161 -30.22 22.17 92.95
C GLY A 161 -28.79 22.62 93.30
N SER A 162 -28.01 21.74 93.92
CA SER A 162 -26.68 22.07 94.49
C SER A 162 -25.59 22.37 93.46
N LYS A 163 -25.86 22.06 92.18
CA LYS A 163 -24.94 22.25 91.05
C LYS A 163 -25.45 23.26 90.03
N CYS A 164 -26.37 24.13 90.43
CA CYS A 164 -26.95 25.17 89.60
C CYS A 164 -26.55 26.55 90.13
N ASN A 165 -25.97 27.39 89.27
CA ASN A 165 -25.83 28.82 89.55
C ASN A 165 -27.13 29.51 89.15
N THR A 166 -28.06 29.63 90.09
CA THR A 166 -29.39 30.21 89.85
C THR A 166 -29.38 31.69 89.48
N SER A 167 -28.25 32.40 89.62
CA SER A 167 -28.13 33.81 89.20
C SER A 167 -27.98 33.96 87.68
N VAL A 168 -27.44 32.94 87.01
CA VAL A 168 -27.23 32.90 85.56
C VAL A 168 -27.85 31.65 84.93
N VAL A 169 -28.64 30.89 85.71
CA VAL A 169 -29.35 29.65 85.33
C VAL A 169 -28.48 28.61 84.60
N GLN A 170 -27.20 28.52 84.98
CA GLN A 170 -26.21 27.60 84.39
C GLN A 170 -25.78 26.50 85.37
N THR A 171 -25.58 25.29 84.86
CA THR A 171 -24.90 24.23 85.61
C THR A 171 -23.44 24.61 85.91
N THR A 172 -22.96 24.33 87.14
CA THR A 172 -21.59 24.71 87.56
C THR A 172 -20.55 23.62 87.34
N THR A 173 -20.98 22.37 87.14
CA THR A 173 -20.06 21.22 86.96
C THR A 173 -20.41 20.36 85.76
N MET A 174 -21.32 20.82 84.90
CA MET A 174 -21.74 20.09 83.70
C MET A 174 -21.71 21.03 82.51
N PHE A 175 -21.14 20.56 81.41
CA PHE A 175 -21.08 21.33 80.17
C PHE A 175 -20.93 20.42 78.94
N ALA A 176 -21.14 21.01 77.78
CA ALA A 176 -20.94 20.38 76.49
C ALA A 176 -19.84 21.09 75.68
N THR A 177 -18.86 20.31 75.23
CA THR A 177 -17.87 20.71 74.23
C THR A 177 -17.99 19.84 72.99
N PHE A 178 -18.47 20.41 71.88
CA PHE A 178 -18.60 19.72 70.59
C PHE A 178 -18.43 20.69 69.43
N GLN A 179 -18.24 20.15 68.23
CA GLN A 179 -18.16 20.96 67.02
C GLN A 179 -18.73 20.24 65.81
N VAL A 180 -19.15 21.05 64.83
CA VAL A 180 -19.51 20.62 63.48
C VAL A 180 -18.42 21.07 62.51
N GLN A 181 -18.00 20.19 61.62
CA GLN A 181 -17.12 20.50 60.49
C GLN A 181 -17.89 20.23 59.19
N ILE A 182 -18.16 21.27 58.41
CA ILE A 182 -18.84 21.17 57.11
C ILE A 182 -17.80 21.32 56.02
N TYR A 183 -17.66 20.32 55.14
CA TYR A 183 -16.69 20.33 54.07
C TYR A 183 -17.32 20.72 52.73
N GLU A 184 -16.57 21.47 51.91
CA GLU A 184 -17.00 21.91 50.58
C GLU A 184 -17.41 20.76 49.65
N GLN A 185 -16.89 19.54 49.86
CA GLN A 185 -17.20 18.35 49.06
C GLN A 185 -18.53 17.68 49.44
N GLY A 186 -19.27 18.21 50.42
CA GLY A 186 -20.62 17.77 50.75
C GLY A 186 -20.72 16.83 51.96
N GLN A 187 -19.61 16.34 52.53
CA GLN A 187 -19.63 15.66 53.83
C GLN A 187 -19.61 16.64 55.01
N PHE A 188 -20.10 16.19 56.15
CA PHE A 188 -20.00 16.93 57.42
C PHE A 188 -19.70 15.99 58.59
N VAL A 189 -19.13 16.53 59.66
CA VAL A 189 -18.65 15.77 60.82
C VAL A 189 -19.16 16.38 62.10
N TYR A 190 -19.66 15.54 63.00
CA TYR A 190 -19.89 15.91 64.40
C TYR A 190 -18.76 15.34 65.25
N ARG A 191 -18.10 16.20 66.03
CA ARG A 191 -16.94 15.83 66.85
C ARG A 191 -17.20 16.27 68.29
N TYR A 192 -17.03 15.35 69.23
CA TYR A 192 -17.32 15.58 70.64
C TYR A 192 -16.02 15.64 71.46
N GLY A 193 -15.87 16.69 72.26
CA GLY A 193 -14.83 16.82 73.28
C GLY A 193 -15.32 16.23 74.61
N THR A 194 -15.38 17.05 75.65
CA THR A 194 -16.02 16.69 76.93
C THR A 194 -17.51 16.96 76.86
N ILE A 195 -18.33 15.93 77.02
CA ILE A 195 -19.79 16.02 77.08
C ILE A 195 -20.26 15.35 78.37
N ASP A 196 -20.71 16.16 79.33
CA ASP A 196 -21.46 15.63 80.46
C ASP A 196 -22.86 15.25 80.00
N GLY A 197 -23.26 14.00 80.24
CA GLY A 197 -24.55 13.44 79.79
C GLY A 197 -24.52 12.67 78.46
N SER A 198 -23.43 12.69 77.70
CA SER A 198 -23.15 11.81 76.52
C SER A 198 -24.34 11.51 75.57
N GLY A 199 -25.27 12.45 75.36
CA GLY A 199 -26.48 12.27 74.53
C GLY A 199 -27.68 11.57 75.20
N GLY A 200 -27.57 11.19 76.47
CA GLY A 200 -28.61 10.55 77.27
C GLY A 200 -28.86 11.24 78.61
N ALA A 201 -29.49 10.53 79.54
CA ALA A 201 -29.93 11.12 80.80
C ALA A 201 -28.78 11.75 81.62
N HIS A 202 -28.98 12.99 82.03
CA HIS A 202 -28.05 13.75 82.86
C HIS A 202 -28.07 13.19 84.29
N SER A 203 -27.01 12.49 84.69
CA SER A 203 -26.99 11.68 85.92
C SER A 203 -26.71 12.46 87.22
N SER A 204 -27.10 13.73 87.33
CA SER A 204 -26.64 14.58 88.45
C SER A 204 -27.71 15.49 89.09
N GLY A 205 -27.51 15.81 90.38
CA GLY A 205 -28.46 16.47 91.29
C GLY A 205 -28.80 17.96 91.03
N ALA A 206 -28.64 18.45 89.81
CA ALA A 206 -29.24 19.72 89.36
C ALA A 206 -30.63 19.45 88.76
N THR A 207 -31.59 20.35 89.02
CA THR A 207 -32.90 20.33 88.36
C THR A 207 -32.74 20.92 86.97
N GLN A 208 -32.48 20.06 85.99
CA GLN A 208 -32.35 20.41 84.58
C GLN A 208 -33.71 20.37 83.90
N SER A 209 -33.91 21.26 82.94
CA SER A 209 -35.11 21.37 82.10
C SER A 209 -35.28 20.17 81.16
N ASN A 210 -34.17 19.57 80.69
CA ASN A 210 -34.18 18.37 79.84
C ASN A 210 -33.32 17.23 80.41
N PRO A 211 -33.75 16.58 81.51
CA PRO A 211 -32.94 15.57 82.20
C PRO A 211 -32.76 14.26 81.41
N ALA A 212 -33.52 14.06 80.33
CA ALA A 212 -33.53 12.83 79.56
C ALA A 212 -32.38 12.73 78.53
N GLY A 213 -31.71 13.84 78.23
CA GLY A 213 -30.56 13.91 77.32
C GLY A 213 -30.87 14.55 75.97
N ALA A 214 -29.89 14.56 75.07
CA ALA A 214 -29.90 15.29 73.80
C ALA A 214 -30.53 14.53 72.61
N SER A 215 -30.81 15.24 71.51
CA SER A 215 -31.06 14.66 70.19
C SER A 215 -29.86 14.86 69.29
N VAL A 216 -29.40 13.79 68.66
CA VAL A 216 -28.29 13.81 67.69
C VAL A 216 -28.78 13.24 66.37
N GLY A 217 -28.50 13.95 65.28
CA GLY A 217 -28.93 13.53 63.96
C GLY A 217 -28.87 14.65 62.93
N TYR A 218 -29.62 14.46 61.86
CA TYR A 218 -29.85 15.48 60.86
C TYR A 218 -31.23 15.29 60.24
N GLU A 219 -31.76 16.36 59.67
CA GLU A 219 -33.01 16.33 58.91
C GLU A 219 -32.89 17.22 57.67
N LEU A 220 -33.11 16.63 56.50
CA LEU A 220 -33.25 17.38 55.26
C LEU A 220 -34.70 17.76 55.02
N ASN A 221 -35.61 16.83 55.31
CA ASN A 221 -37.06 17.05 55.38
C ASN A 221 -37.73 15.91 56.15
N ASN A 222 -39.03 16.03 56.40
CA ASN A 222 -39.87 15.03 57.07
C ASN A 222 -39.80 13.59 56.52
N SER A 223 -39.28 13.37 55.31
CA SER A 223 -39.09 12.04 54.70
C SER A 223 -37.61 11.64 54.56
N ASP A 224 -36.67 12.52 54.88
CA ASP A 224 -35.22 12.33 54.76
C ASP A 224 -34.48 12.91 55.96
N TYR A 225 -34.28 12.08 56.97
CA TYR A 225 -33.62 12.43 58.23
C TYR A 225 -32.81 11.23 58.71
N VAL A 226 -31.97 11.37 59.72
CA VAL A 226 -31.43 10.23 60.50
C VAL A 226 -31.37 10.62 61.96
N GLN A 227 -32.07 9.86 62.80
CA GLN A 227 -31.93 9.93 64.25
C GLN A 227 -30.77 9.03 64.69
N TYR A 228 -29.63 9.64 65.01
CA TYR A 228 -28.48 8.91 65.56
C TYR A 228 -28.71 8.55 67.03
N SER A 229 -29.27 9.48 67.81
CA SER A 229 -29.70 9.24 69.18
C SER A 229 -30.79 10.21 69.62
N PHE A 230 -31.62 9.78 70.56
CA PHE A 230 -32.63 10.60 71.23
C PHE A 230 -32.76 10.16 72.67
N GLN A 231 -32.37 11.03 73.60
CA GLN A 231 -32.47 10.77 75.04
C GLN A 231 -31.80 9.43 75.46
N THR A 232 -30.71 9.07 74.77
CA THR A 232 -29.93 7.85 75.00
C THR A 232 -28.44 8.11 74.94
N ALA A 233 -27.66 7.52 75.85
CA ALA A 233 -26.22 7.75 75.95
C ALA A 233 -25.42 7.11 74.79
N SER A 234 -25.46 7.73 73.61
CA SER A 234 -24.90 7.20 72.35
C SER A 234 -23.68 7.98 71.83
N VAL A 235 -23.34 9.13 72.42
CA VAL A 235 -22.17 9.96 72.01
C VAL A 235 -21.26 10.21 73.20
N THR A 236 -20.16 9.48 73.30
CA THR A 236 -19.19 9.60 74.40
C THR A 236 -18.07 10.59 74.08
N ASN A 237 -17.28 10.97 75.08
CA ASN A 237 -16.12 11.86 74.88
C ASN A 237 -15.19 11.33 73.77
N ASN A 238 -14.73 12.22 72.90
CA ASN A 238 -13.91 11.93 71.72
C ASN A 238 -14.61 11.19 70.56
N THR A 239 -15.92 10.95 70.64
CA THR A 239 -16.69 10.40 69.51
C THR A 239 -16.58 11.33 68.30
N THR A 240 -16.49 10.73 67.11
CA THR A 240 -16.53 11.43 65.82
C THR A 240 -17.55 10.72 64.95
N ILE A 241 -18.48 11.46 64.36
CA ILE A 241 -19.49 10.94 63.45
C ILE A 241 -19.31 11.64 62.11
N LEU A 242 -18.89 10.90 61.10
CA LEU A 242 -18.84 11.38 59.72
C LEU A 242 -20.17 11.07 59.03
N TRP A 243 -20.72 12.08 58.35
CA TRP A 243 -21.91 11.97 57.53
C TRP A 243 -21.54 12.12 56.06
N THR A 244 -21.62 11.01 55.32
CA THR A 244 -21.33 10.97 53.88
C THR A 244 -22.60 10.79 53.08
N ARG A 245 -22.70 11.50 51.94
CA ARG A 245 -23.85 11.38 51.05
C ARG A 245 -23.89 9.98 50.42
N ARG A 246 -25.05 9.34 50.46
CA ARG A 246 -25.30 8.02 49.87
C ARG A 246 -25.46 8.18 48.36
N VAL A 247 -24.45 7.76 47.60
CA VAL A 247 -24.57 7.64 46.13
C VAL A 247 -25.00 6.22 45.80
N THR A 248 -26.10 6.07 45.07
CA THR A 248 -26.57 4.74 44.66
C THR A 248 -25.76 4.31 43.45
N ALA A 249 -24.97 3.24 43.59
CA ALA A 249 -24.20 2.68 42.49
C ALA A 249 -25.14 2.20 41.36
N PRO A 250 -24.74 2.35 40.08
CA PRO A 250 -25.52 1.84 38.97
C PRO A 250 -25.43 0.30 38.92
N GLY A 251 -26.34 -0.34 38.20
CA GLY A 251 -26.30 -1.80 37.98
C GLY A 251 -25.23 -2.27 37.01
N GLY A 252 -24.69 -1.34 36.22
CA GLY A 252 -23.66 -1.58 35.21
C GLY A 252 -23.52 -0.38 34.29
N PHE A 253 -22.73 -0.55 33.24
CA PHE A 253 -22.57 0.44 32.18
C PHE A 253 -22.59 -0.23 30.81
N ASN A 254 -22.83 0.56 29.77
CA ASN A 254 -22.50 0.21 28.39
C ASN A 254 -21.88 1.43 27.68
N ALA A 255 -21.23 1.21 26.54
CA ALA A 255 -20.75 2.28 25.68
C ALA A 255 -21.03 1.97 24.22
N PHE A 256 -21.41 3.00 23.46
CA PHE A 256 -21.70 2.91 22.03
C PHE A 256 -21.59 4.29 21.37
N ASP A 257 -21.77 4.36 20.06
CA ASP A 257 -21.65 5.62 19.33
C ASP A 257 -22.69 6.66 19.77
N THR A 258 -22.24 7.93 19.79
CA THR A 258 -23.06 9.06 20.26
C THR A 258 -24.31 9.31 19.41
N SER A 259 -24.32 8.83 18.16
CA SER A 259 -25.48 8.84 17.26
C SER A 259 -26.61 7.88 17.68
N THR A 260 -26.33 6.90 18.55
CA THR A 260 -27.34 6.00 19.11
C THR A 260 -28.37 6.79 19.92
N ALA A 261 -29.66 6.51 19.70
CA ALA A 261 -30.77 7.26 20.28
C ALA A 261 -30.70 7.38 21.82
N ALA A 262 -31.09 8.55 22.34
CA ALA A 262 -31.15 8.80 23.77
C ALA A 262 -32.08 7.78 24.48
N GLY A 263 -31.68 7.32 25.67
CA GLY A 263 -32.40 6.28 26.42
C GLY A 263 -32.07 4.84 26.00
N SER A 264 -31.28 4.63 24.95
CA SER A 264 -30.82 3.28 24.57
C SER A 264 -29.89 2.68 25.63
N ILE A 265 -29.97 1.36 25.81
CA ILE A 265 -29.07 0.59 26.68
C ILE A 265 -28.11 -0.32 25.89
N THR A 266 -28.33 -0.44 24.59
CA THR A 266 -27.53 -1.19 23.62
C THR A 266 -27.30 -0.33 22.38
N GLY A 267 -26.18 -0.55 21.72
CA GLY A 267 -25.80 0.11 20.47
C GLY A 267 -24.47 -0.45 19.98
N ASN A 268 -24.06 0.02 18.80
CA ASN A 268 -22.82 -0.39 18.17
C ASN A 268 -21.76 0.72 18.30
N ILE A 269 -20.48 0.36 18.16
CA ILE A 269 -19.35 1.27 18.05
C ILE A 269 -18.71 1.01 16.69
N HIS A 270 -18.95 1.88 15.71
CA HIS A 270 -18.35 1.69 14.40
C HIS A 270 -16.83 1.93 14.45
N THR A 271 -16.11 1.44 13.44
CA THR A 271 -14.66 1.64 13.30
C THR A 271 -14.25 3.10 13.47
N LYS A 272 -13.18 3.34 14.23
CA LYS A 272 -12.55 4.66 14.42
C LYS A 272 -11.24 4.76 13.66
N VAL A 273 -10.78 5.99 13.43
CA VAL A 273 -9.51 6.27 12.76
C VAL A 273 -8.47 6.67 13.80
N ALA A 274 -7.33 5.98 13.80
CA ALA A 274 -6.20 6.29 14.67
C ALA A 274 -5.78 7.76 14.51
N GLY A 275 -5.45 8.42 15.61
CA GLY A 275 -5.04 9.83 15.67
C GLY A 275 -6.14 10.85 15.40
N SER A 276 -7.37 10.41 15.06
CA SER A 276 -8.55 11.27 15.04
C SER A 276 -9.26 11.22 16.39
N ALA A 277 -9.75 12.38 16.87
CA ALA A 277 -10.61 12.40 18.03
C ALA A 277 -11.97 11.77 17.70
N PHE A 278 -12.51 10.95 18.60
CA PHE A 278 -13.83 10.36 18.47
C PHE A 278 -14.54 10.34 19.83
N ASN A 279 -15.87 10.39 19.79
CA ASN A 279 -16.72 10.46 20.98
C ASN A 279 -17.52 9.19 21.13
N LEU A 280 -17.53 8.62 22.33
CA LEU A 280 -18.39 7.50 22.70
C LEU A 280 -19.35 7.96 23.79
N ALA A 281 -20.60 7.49 23.72
CA ALA A 281 -21.57 7.67 24.79
C ALA A 281 -21.37 6.56 25.83
N VAL A 282 -21.19 6.94 27.09
CA VAL A 282 -21.15 6.02 28.24
C VAL A 282 -22.49 6.12 28.95
N VAL A 283 -23.15 4.98 29.15
CA VAL A 283 -24.51 4.91 29.71
C VAL A 283 -24.48 4.12 31.00
N ALA A 284 -24.98 4.73 32.08
CA ALA A 284 -25.22 4.07 33.35
C ALA A 284 -26.54 3.29 33.29
N LEU A 285 -26.54 2.04 33.74
CA LEU A 285 -27.72 1.16 33.71
C LEU A 285 -28.32 1.04 35.11
N ASN A 286 -29.64 0.88 35.19
CA ASN A 286 -30.31 0.55 36.44
C ASN A 286 -29.87 -0.84 36.96
N THR A 287 -30.17 -1.17 38.23
CA THR A 287 -29.76 -2.44 38.85
C THR A 287 -30.21 -3.68 38.06
N ALA A 288 -31.38 -3.61 37.42
CA ALA A 288 -31.91 -4.69 36.57
C ALA A 288 -31.26 -4.77 35.17
N LYS A 289 -30.46 -3.78 34.77
CA LYS A 289 -29.89 -3.60 33.43
C LYS A 289 -30.95 -3.57 32.30
N THR A 290 -32.14 -3.07 32.61
CA THR A 290 -33.28 -2.98 31.67
C THR A 290 -33.59 -1.56 31.20
N ALA A 291 -32.99 -0.55 31.84
CA ALA A 291 -33.15 0.86 31.49
C ALA A 291 -31.92 1.67 31.92
N VAL A 292 -31.81 2.89 31.40
CA VAL A 292 -30.81 3.88 31.84
C VAL A 292 -31.07 4.29 33.29
N ALA A 293 -30.02 4.37 34.11
CA ALA A 293 -30.08 4.91 35.46
C ALA A 293 -30.05 6.44 35.42
N THR A 294 -31.20 7.06 35.15
CA THR A 294 -31.29 8.50 34.85
C THR A 294 -30.92 9.42 36.00
N THR A 295 -30.87 8.91 37.24
CA THR A 295 -30.52 9.67 38.44
C THR A 295 -29.09 9.39 38.91
N PHE A 296 -28.31 8.58 38.17
CA PHE A 296 -26.94 8.29 38.55
C PHE A 296 -26.07 9.54 38.48
N THR A 297 -25.29 9.77 39.53
CA THR A 297 -24.26 10.82 39.59
C THR A 297 -22.97 10.24 40.13
N GLY A 298 -21.84 10.67 39.61
CA GLY A 298 -20.52 10.29 40.14
C GLY A 298 -19.47 10.09 39.06
N ASP A 299 -18.22 10.01 39.51
CA ASP A 299 -17.08 9.86 38.62
C ASP A 299 -16.91 8.40 38.19
N VAL A 300 -16.81 8.19 36.88
CA VAL A 300 -16.59 6.90 36.24
C VAL A 300 -15.25 6.93 35.51
N LYS A 301 -14.39 5.95 35.81
CA LYS A 301 -13.16 5.72 35.05
C LYS A 301 -13.51 4.95 33.77
N VAL A 302 -13.09 5.46 32.62
CA VAL A 302 -13.36 4.88 31.30
C VAL A 302 -12.03 4.59 30.59
N GLU A 303 -11.87 3.36 30.15
CA GLU A 303 -10.63 2.85 29.56
C GLU A 303 -10.91 2.23 28.19
N LEU A 304 -10.12 2.59 27.18
CA LEU A 304 -10.03 1.78 25.96
C LEU A 304 -9.10 0.61 26.23
N LEU A 305 -9.55 -0.61 25.98
CA LEU A 305 -8.77 -1.82 26.21
C LEU A 305 -8.36 -2.44 24.88
N ASN A 306 -7.14 -2.97 24.81
CA ASN A 306 -6.81 -3.95 23.79
C ASN A 306 -7.58 -5.25 24.09
N ALA A 307 -8.56 -5.57 23.25
CA ALA A 307 -9.43 -6.72 23.41
C ALA A 307 -9.06 -7.91 22.50
N SER A 308 -7.91 -7.83 21.81
CA SER A 308 -7.49 -8.85 20.83
C SER A 308 -7.29 -10.26 21.40
N ASP A 309 -7.06 -10.40 22.71
CA ASP A 309 -6.97 -11.70 23.37
C ASP A 309 -8.31 -12.10 24.00
N ASN A 310 -9.08 -12.86 23.23
CA ASN A 310 -10.39 -13.40 23.64
C ASN A 310 -10.31 -14.81 24.26
N SER A 311 -9.12 -15.30 24.65
CA SER A 311 -8.95 -16.65 25.21
C SER A 311 -9.51 -16.82 26.63
N GLY A 312 -9.55 -15.76 27.44
CA GLY A 312 -10.14 -15.77 28.78
C GLY A 312 -11.67 -15.78 28.73
N ALA A 313 -12.35 -16.46 29.66
CA ALA A 313 -13.81 -16.49 29.69
C ALA A 313 -14.44 -15.10 29.90
N LEU A 314 -15.56 -14.83 29.25
CA LEU A 314 -16.35 -13.61 29.46
C LEU A 314 -17.04 -13.69 30.83
N ASN A 315 -16.81 -12.70 31.69
CA ASN A 315 -17.53 -12.60 32.95
C ASN A 315 -18.95 -12.07 32.69
N ALA A 316 -19.98 -12.88 32.96
CA ALA A 316 -21.37 -12.51 32.70
C ALA A 316 -21.86 -11.30 33.52
N SER A 317 -21.25 -10.99 34.67
CA SER A 317 -21.66 -9.84 35.49
C SER A 317 -21.09 -8.52 34.98
N THR A 318 -19.86 -8.53 34.45
CA THR A 318 -19.16 -7.33 33.99
C THR A 318 -19.09 -7.21 32.46
N GLY A 319 -19.32 -8.27 31.71
CA GLY A 319 -19.06 -8.30 30.27
C GLY A 319 -17.56 -8.16 29.91
N CYS A 320 -16.65 -8.26 30.89
CA CYS A 320 -15.21 -8.17 30.67
C CYS A 320 -14.55 -9.56 30.68
N ARG A 321 -13.46 -9.73 29.92
CA ARG A 321 -12.55 -10.87 30.04
C ARG A 321 -11.35 -10.53 30.91
N SER A 322 -10.81 -11.51 31.63
CA SER A 322 -9.60 -11.35 32.45
C SER A 322 -8.34 -11.10 31.63
N THR A 323 -8.34 -11.44 30.34
CA THR A 323 -7.24 -11.24 29.39
C THR A 323 -7.15 -9.81 28.86
N TRP A 324 -8.24 -9.03 28.91
CA TRP A 324 -8.28 -7.63 28.51
C TRP A 324 -7.65 -6.72 29.57
N THR A 325 -6.33 -6.82 29.72
CA THR A 325 -5.56 -6.20 30.79
C THR A 325 -4.92 -4.87 30.41
N THR A 326 -4.64 -4.66 29.12
CA THR A 326 -3.91 -3.48 28.63
C THR A 326 -4.88 -2.34 28.32
N ALA A 327 -4.80 -1.27 29.11
CA ALA A 327 -5.48 0.00 28.80
C ALA A 327 -4.66 0.82 27.82
N LEU A 328 -5.27 1.17 26.69
CA LEU A 328 -4.72 2.01 25.62
C LEU A 328 -4.78 3.50 26.02
N GLN A 329 -5.92 3.90 26.58
CA GLN A 329 -6.17 5.23 27.10
C GLN A 329 -7.10 5.13 28.31
N THR A 330 -6.83 5.94 29.35
CA THR A 330 -7.66 6.03 30.56
C THR A 330 -8.12 7.47 30.74
N LEU A 331 -9.42 7.65 30.91
CA LEU A 331 -10.06 8.93 31.17
C LEU A 331 -11.01 8.79 32.37
N THR A 332 -11.47 9.93 32.89
CA THR A 332 -12.54 10.00 33.89
C THR A 332 -13.64 10.88 33.34
N THR A 333 -14.89 10.46 33.50
CA THR A 333 -16.09 11.24 33.16
C THR A 333 -16.97 11.37 34.39
N THR A 334 -17.62 12.52 34.57
CA THR A 334 -18.39 12.85 35.77
C THR A 334 -19.86 12.94 35.39
N PHE A 335 -20.66 11.96 35.83
CA PHE A 335 -22.11 11.99 35.63
C PHE A 335 -22.75 13.01 36.58
N ALA A 336 -23.45 13.98 36.00
CA ALA A 336 -24.35 14.90 36.66
C ALA A 336 -25.82 14.46 36.49
N THR A 337 -26.71 15.00 37.32
CA THR A 337 -28.16 14.72 37.21
C THR A 337 -28.75 15.17 35.86
N THR A 338 -28.15 16.20 35.24
CA THR A 338 -28.53 16.71 33.92
C THR A 338 -28.23 15.76 32.77
N ASP A 339 -27.31 14.82 32.97
CA ASP A 339 -26.89 13.88 31.93
C ASP A 339 -27.88 12.73 31.77
N LEU A 340 -28.85 12.61 32.68
CA LEU A 340 -29.89 11.58 32.66
C LEU A 340 -29.30 10.17 32.49
N GLY A 341 -28.15 9.90 33.13
CA GLY A 341 -27.46 8.61 33.07
C GLY A 341 -26.72 8.31 31.77
N ARG A 342 -26.48 9.31 30.91
CA ARG A 342 -25.69 9.19 29.67
C ARG A 342 -24.74 10.37 29.49
N ASP A 343 -23.45 10.08 29.53
CA ASP A 343 -22.39 11.09 29.35
C ASP A 343 -21.53 10.77 28.11
N THR A 344 -20.78 11.74 27.60
CA THR A 344 -19.94 11.60 26.40
C THR A 344 -18.47 11.71 26.75
N VAL A 345 -17.68 10.75 26.28
CA VAL A 345 -16.24 10.72 26.48
C VAL A 345 -15.51 10.82 25.14
N SER A 346 -14.56 11.74 25.05
CA SER A 346 -13.72 11.96 23.87
C SER A 346 -12.37 11.24 24.00
N PHE A 347 -12.06 10.35 23.06
CA PHE A 347 -10.78 9.62 22.99
C PHE A 347 -9.95 10.09 21.80
N THR A 348 -8.64 9.83 21.85
CA THR A 348 -7.72 9.98 20.72
C THR A 348 -6.60 8.97 20.90
N GLU A 349 -6.71 7.85 20.19
CA GLU A 349 -5.72 6.77 20.22
C GLU A 349 -4.79 6.90 19.02
N PRO A 350 -3.47 7.14 19.22
CA PRO A 350 -2.55 7.41 18.11
C PRO A 350 -2.21 6.18 17.26
N ASN A 351 -2.38 4.96 17.77
CA ASN A 351 -2.03 3.72 17.08
C ASN A 351 -3.28 2.97 16.58
N ALA A 352 -3.06 1.90 15.83
CA ALA A 352 -4.13 1.06 15.29
C ALA A 352 -4.36 -0.18 16.15
N TRP A 353 -5.62 -0.60 16.28
CA TRP A 353 -6.06 -1.73 17.08
C TRP A 353 -7.22 -2.42 16.37
N ARG A 354 -7.13 -3.74 16.21
CA ARG A 354 -8.15 -4.50 15.45
C ARG A 354 -9.39 -4.83 16.27
N ASP A 355 -9.27 -4.84 17.58
CA ASP A 355 -10.30 -5.25 18.52
C ASP A 355 -10.11 -4.47 19.82
N VAL A 356 -11.04 -3.55 20.09
CA VAL A 356 -11.03 -2.63 21.23
C VAL A 356 -12.37 -2.75 21.96
N ARG A 357 -12.30 -2.74 23.30
CA ARG A 357 -13.47 -2.67 24.18
C ARG A 357 -13.35 -1.46 25.09
N VAL A 358 -14.48 -0.88 25.49
CA VAL A 358 -14.51 0.18 26.50
C VAL A 358 -14.76 -0.45 27.86
N ARG A 359 -13.91 -0.21 28.86
CA ARG A 359 -14.15 -0.62 30.25
C ARG A 359 -14.51 0.59 31.10
N MET A 360 -15.61 0.48 31.82
CA MET A 360 -16.15 1.49 32.74
C MET A 360 -16.07 0.95 34.17
N SER A 361 -15.53 1.76 35.09
CA SER A 361 -15.38 1.40 36.50
C SER A 361 -15.88 2.52 37.41
N TYR A 362 -16.73 2.16 38.38
CA TYR A 362 -17.24 3.06 39.41
C TYR A 362 -17.01 2.48 40.82
N PRO A 363 -16.59 3.29 41.81
CA PRO A 363 -16.11 4.67 41.66
C PRO A 363 -14.85 4.74 40.76
N ALA A 364 -14.60 5.90 40.14
CA ALA A 364 -13.45 6.08 39.26
C ALA A 364 -12.10 5.84 39.95
N THR A 365 -12.02 6.13 41.26
CA THR A 365 -10.84 5.98 42.10
C THR A 365 -11.09 4.96 43.22
N GLY A 366 -10.03 4.28 43.65
CA GLY A 366 -10.12 3.21 44.66
C GLY A 366 -10.62 1.87 44.08
N THR A 367 -11.18 1.03 44.93
CA THR A 367 -11.71 -0.28 44.53
C THR A 367 -13.08 -0.10 43.86
N ALA A 368 -13.13 -0.34 42.55
CA ALA A 368 -14.38 -0.29 41.79
C ALA A 368 -15.37 -1.36 42.30
N THR A 369 -16.58 -0.93 42.63
CA THR A 369 -17.70 -1.80 43.02
C THR A 369 -18.55 -2.20 41.82
N VAL A 370 -18.50 -1.41 40.75
CA VAL A 370 -19.15 -1.69 39.47
C VAL A 370 -18.11 -1.63 38.38
N VAL A 371 -17.97 -2.71 37.62
CA VAL A 371 -17.12 -2.79 36.43
C VAL A 371 -17.96 -3.33 35.29
N ALA A 372 -17.90 -2.69 34.13
CA ALA A 372 -18.55 -3.17 32.92
C ALA A 372 -17.68 -2.93 31.70
N CYS A 373 -17.76 -3.82 30.70
CA CYS A 373 -17.19 -3.60 29.38
C CYS A 373 -18.31 -3.37 28.35
N SER A 374 -18.02 -2.60 27.29
CA SER A 374 -18.95 -2.38 26.19
C SER A 374 -19.43 -3.70 25.59
N THR A 375 -20.71 -3.77 25.23
CA THR A 375 -21.30 -4.96 24.59
C THR A 375 -20.78 -5.18 23.18
N ASP A 376 -20.33 -4.11 22.53
CA ASP A 376 -19.71 -4.12 21.20
C ASP A 376 -18.19 -3.95 21.30
N ASP A 377 -17.46 -4.65 20.44
CA ASP A 377 -16.05 -4.37 20.11
C ASP A 377 -15.97 -3.50 18.87
N PHE A 378 -14.82 -2.84 18.68
CA PHE A 378 -14.58 -2.06 17.48
C PHE A 378 -13.12 -2.00 17.09
N ALA A 379 -12.85 -1.65 15.83
CA ALA A 379 -11.50 -1.38 15.36
C ALA A 379 -11.15 0.11 15.44
N ILE A 380 -9.89 0.40 15.73
CA ILE A 380 -9.24 1.70 15.50
C ILE A 380 -8.24 1.49 14.36
N ARG A 381 -8.61 1.80 13.13
CA ARG A 381 -7.77 1.52 11.95
C ARG A 381 -6.80 2.66 11.62
N PRO A 382 -5.71 2.40 10.88
CA PRO A 382 -4.96 3.44 10.20
C PRO A 382 -5.87 4.29 9.30
N SER A 383 -5.52 5.56 9.13
CA SER A 383 -6.24 6.47 8.24
C SER A 383 -6.05 6.09 6.77
N SER A 384 -4.80 5.84 6.35
CA SER A 384 -4.44 5.51 4.97
C SER A 384 -3.07 4.84 4.87
N PHE A 385 -2.73 4.37 3.66
CA PHE A 385 -1.35 4.04 3.29
C PHE A 385 -0.69 5.26 2.64
N ALA A 386 0.25 5.89 3.34
CA ALA A 386 1.05 7.02 2.86
C ALA A 386 2.37 6.57 2.23
N SER A 387 3.08 7.51 1.60
CA SER A 387 4.38 7.27 0.93
C SER A 387 4.35 6.12 -0.09
N PHE A 388 3.17 5.86 -0.66
CA PHE A 388 2.96 4.76 -1.59
C PHE A 388 3.72 5.01 -2.88
N SER A 389 4.66 4.12 -3.20
CA SER A 389 5.56 4.30 -4.34
C SER A 389 6.02 2.98 -4.94
N ALA A 390 6.25 3.00 -6.25
CA ALA A 390 6.96 1.96 -6.99
C ALA A 390 8.29 2.53 -7.49
N THR A 391 9.40 1.88 -7.17
CA THR A 391 10.75 2.39 -7.48
C THR A 391 11.73 1.28 -7.84
N ASP A 392 12.83 1.64 -8.47
CA ASP A 392 13.95 0.75 -8.76
C ASP A 392 15.31 1.46 -8.54
N THR A 393 16.42 0.71 -8.61
CA THR A 393 17.78 1.30 -8.72
C THR A 393 18.08 1.61 -10.19
N ASP A 394 17.77 0.63 -11.03
CA ASP A 394 17.88 0.65 -12.47
C ASP A 394 16.76 -0.23 -13.04
N TRP A 395 16.66 -0.27 -14.37
CA TRP A 395 15.63 -0.99 -15.11
C TRP A 395 15.59 -2.51 -14.91
N ALA A 396 16.48 -3.11 -14.12
CA ALA A 396 16.50 -4.55 -13.83
C ALA A 396 16.58 -4.88 -12.33
N THR A 397 16.88 -3.91 -11.48
CA THR A 397 17.21 -4.15 -10.06
C THR A 397 16.31 -3.32 -9.15
N ALA A 398 15.68 -3.98 -8.18
CA ALA A 398 14.91 -3.32 -7.14
C ALA A 398 15.77 -2.29 -6.39
N GLY A 399 15.12 -1.21 -5.96
CA GLY A 399 15.77 -0.13 -5.23
C GLY A 399 14.88 1.06 -4.98
N THR A 400 15.49 2.17 -4.57
CA THR A 400 14.79 3.41 -4.19
C THR A 400 15.24 4.62 -5.01
N GLY A 401 16.18 4.43 -5.94
CA GLY A 401 16.88 5.52 -6.64
C GLY A 401 16.05 6.20 -7.72
N ARG A 402 15.11 5.48 -8.36
CA ARG A 402 14.28 6.02 -9.44
C ARG A 402 12.82 5.65 -9.25
N THR A 403 11.92 6.58 -9.59
CA THR A 403 10.47 6.34 -9.55
C THR A 403 10.00 5.69 -10.84
N LEU A 404 9.13 4.69 -10.72
CA LEU A 404 8.48 3.97 -11.83
C LEU A 404 7.07 4.49 -12.07
N ALA A 405 6.94 5.72 -12.58
CA ALA A 405 5.65 6.38 -12.82
C ALA A 405 5.46 6.85 -14.28
N ASN A 406 6.06 6.14 -15.23
CA ASN A 406 6.07 6.53 -16.63
C ASN A 406 4.87 5.95 -17.40
N ALA A 407 3.94 6.83 -17.79
CA ALA A 407 2.73 6.49 -18.56
C ALA A 407 2.85 6.76 -20.07
N THR A 408 3.95 7.37 -20.52
CA THR A 408 4.17 7.70 -21.94
C THR A 408 4.81 6.52 -22.67
N ALA A 409 4.81 6.48 -23.99
CA ALA A 409 5.42 5.38 -24.77
C ALA A 409 6.86 5.69 -25.21
N ILE A 410 7.41 6.87 -24.88
CA ILE A 410 8.73 7.32 -25.31
C ILE A 410 9.44 7.96 -24.12
N GLY A 411 10.70 7.58 -23.89
CA GLY A 411 11.53 8.16 -22.84
C GLY A 411 11.03 7.83 -21.44
N GLY A 412 11.60 8.52 -20.44
CA GLY A 412 11.36 8.29 -19.01
C GLY A 412 12.01 7.01 -18.48
N ASN A 413 11.86 6.76 -17.18
CA ASN A 413 12.34 5.51 -16.59
C ASN A 413 11.51 4.33 -17.10
N VAL A 414 12.18 3.26 -17.49
CA VAL A 414 11.56 1.97 -17.81
C VAL A 414 12.10 0.89 -16.90
N HIS A 415 11.35 -0.21 -16.80
CA HIS A 415 11.75 -1.41 -16.06
C HIS A 415 11.50 -2.66 -16.91
N LYS A 416 12.35 -3.67 -16.82
CA LYS A 416 12.20 -4.91 -17.57
C LYS A 416 11.07 -5.75 -17.00
N ALA A 417 10.20 -6.23 -17.87
CA ALA A 417 9.09 -7.10 -17.50
C ALA A 417 9.63 -8.38 -16.84
N GLY A 418 9.09 -8.72 -15.67
CA GLY A 418 9.47 -9.88 -14.88
C GLY A 418 10.67 -9.67 -13.95
N GLN A 419 11.41 -8.56 -14.06
CA GLN A 419 12.48 -8.23 -13.11
C GLN A 419 11.91 -7.64 -11.80
N PRO A 420 12.64 -7.76 -10.67
CA PRO A 420 12.19 -7.26 -9.39
C PRO A 420 12.29 -5.74 -9.29
N PHE A 421 11.23 -5.11 -8.79
CA PHE A 421 11.17 -3.70 -8.39
C PHE A 421 10.67 -3.57 -6.94
N THR A 422 10.75 -2.35 -6.41
CA THR A 422 10.34 -2.08 -5.03
C THR A 422 8.95 -1.46 -4.98
N ILE A 423 8.08 -1.98 -4.11
CA ILE A 423 6.84 -1.32 -3.67
C ILE A 423 6.96 -0.97 -2.19
N ARG A 424 6.72 0.31 -1.85
CA ARG A 424 6.71 0.79 -0.47
C ARG A 424 5.42 1.49 -0.14
N ALA A 425 4.97 1.35 1.10
CA ALA A 425 3.89 2.13 1.70
C ALA A 425 4.02 2.13 3.23
N THR A 426 3.42 3.10 3.91
CA THR A 426 3.35 3.14 5.37
C THR A 426 1.92 3.35 5.80
N ALA A 427 1.39 2.47 6.64
CA ALA A 427 0.11 2.70 7.33
C ALA A 427 0.29 3.83 8.34
N VAL A 428 -0.47 4.90 8.17
CA VAL A 428 -0.39 6.10 9.01
C VAL A 428 -1.73 6.45 9.63
N ASN A 429 -1.67 7.10 10.79
CA ASN A 429 -2.82 7.67 11.47
C ASN A 429 -3.23 9.01 10.83
N ALA A 430 -4.27 9.66 11.34
CA ALA A 430 -4.77 10.94 10.80
C ALA A 430 -3.77 12.10 10.92
N ALA A 431 -2.77 11.99 11.81
CA ALA A 431 -1.67 12.95 11.97
C ALA A 431 -0.41 12.56 11.17
N SER A 432 -0.52 11.60 10.22
CA SER A 432 0.59 11.07 9.42
C SER A 432 1.71 10.36 10.19
N ALA A 433 1.47 9.97 11.45
CA ALA A 433 2.40 9.13 12.20
C ALA A 433 2.16 7.64 11.91
N THR A 434 3.23 6.85 11.86
CA THR A 434 3.15 5.41 11.60
C THR A 434 2.33 4.68 12.66
N THR A 435 1.33 3.90 12.23
CA THR A 435 0.59 3.00 13.12
C THR A 435 1.32 1.67 13.22
N THR A 436 2.21 1.55 14.20
CA THR A 436 3.11 0.39 14.33
C THR A 436 2.41 -0.94 14.57
N ASN A 437 1.15 -0.93 15.01
CA ASN A 437 0.39 -2.16 15.23
C ASN A 437 -0.27 -2.71 13.97
N TYR A 438 -0.19 -2.00 12.84
CA TYR A 438 -0.62 -2.54 11.56
C TYR A 438 0.40 -3.56 11.04
N THR A 439 0.01 -4.83 10.96
CA THR A 439 0.87 -5.96 10.58
C THR A 439 0.26 -6.85 9.48
N LEU A 440 -0.85 -6.42 8.88
CA LEU A 440 -1.53 -7.16 7.82
C LEU A 440 -0.88 -6.89 6.44
N ALA A 441 -1.39 -7.58 5.42
CA ALA A 441 -1.01 -7.40 4.04
C ALA A 441 -2.21 -6.82 3.27
N PRO A 442 -2.15 -5.57 2.77
CA PRO A 442 -3.19 -5.05 1.91
C PRO A 442 -3.17 -5.75 0.54
N THR A 443 -4.29 -5.70 -0.16
CA THR A 443 -4.42 -6.17 -1.54
C THR A 443 -3.96 -5.09 -2.51
N ALA A 444 -3.16 -5.46 -3.51
CA ALA A 444 -2.80 -4.62 -4.63
C ALA A 444 -3.84 -4.74 -5.76
N THR A 445 -4.51 -3.65 -6.09
CA THR A 445 -5.49 -3.58 -7.18
C THR A 445 -4.90 -2.89 -8.40
N VAL A 446 -4.83 -3.61 -9.51
CA VAL A 446 -4.35 -3.12 -10.81
C VAL A 446 -5.54 -2.68 -11.67
N THR A 447 -5.45 -1.48 -12.24
CA THR A 447 -6.47 -0.89 -13.14
C THR A 447 -5.80 -0.16 -14.31
N ALA A 448 -6.58 0.24 -15.31
CA ALA A 448 -6.05 0.95 -16.46
C ALA A 448 -5.65 2.37 -16.07
N CYS A 449 -4.44 2.78 -16.42
CA CYS A 449 -4.01 4.17 -16.31
C CYS A 449 -4.35 4.98 -17.58
N ALA A 450 -4.12 6.29 -17.53
CA ALA A 450 -4.18 7.17 -18.69
C ALA A 450 -2.78 7.48 -19.23
N GLY A 451 -2.56 7.26 -20.52
CA GLY A 451 -1.28 7.52 -21.18
C GLY A 451 -1.03 6.59 -22.36
N THR A 452 -0.07 6.93 -23.22
CA THR A 452 0.20 6.16 -24.45
C THR A 452 0.87 4.81 -24.21
N ALA A 453 1.38 4.55 -23.00
CA ALA A 453 1.88 3.23 -22.59
C ALA A 453 0.91 2.46 -21.68
N CYS A 454 -0.23 3.04 -21.33
CA CYS A 454 -1.22 2.37 -20.49
C CYS A 454 -1.97 1.31 -21.30
N THR A 455 -2.10 0.11 -20.74
CA THR A 455 -2.73 -1.04 -21.40
C THR A 455 -4.08 -1.34 -20.77
N GLY A 456 -5.04 -1.82 -21.58
CA GLY A 456 -6.32 -2.34 -21.10
C GLY A 456 -6.29 -3.83 -20.73
N SER A 457 -5.20 -4.52 -21.09
CA SER A 457 -4.90 -5.91 -20.72
C SER A 457 -3.70 -5.91 -19.78
N PHE A 458 -3.79 -6.63 -18.67
CA PHE A 458 -2.75 -6.65 -17.64
C PHE A 458 -2.02 -7.99 -17.61
N GLY A 459 -0.72 -7.93 -17.35
CA GLY A 459 0.04 -9.08 -16.88
C GLY A 459 -0.21 -9.36 -15.40
N THR A 460 0.55 -10.30 -14.86
CA THR A 460 0.51 -10.65 -13.44
C THR A 460 1.46 -9.75 -12.66
N LEU A 461 0.93 -9.00 -11.68
CA LEU A 461 1.72 -8.37 -10.63
C LEU A 461 1.93 -9.39 -9.50
N THR A 462 3.16 -9.87 -9.34
CA THR A 462 3.54 -10.75 -8.23
C THR A 462 4.13 -9.88 -7.12
N VAL A 463 3.51 -9.86 -5.95
CA VAL A 463 3.95 -9.02 -4.81
C VAL A 463 3.52 -9.64 -3.48
N SER A 464 4.32 -9.42 -2.43
CA SER A 464 3.96 -9.71 -1.04
C SER A 464 4.03 -8.43 -0.21
N LEU A 465 2.90 -7.99 0.32
CA LEU A 465 2.74 -6.66 0.94
C LEU A 465 2.63 -6.70 2.47
N THR A 466 3.09 -7.76 3.12
CA THR A 466 3.03 -7.88 4.59
C THR A 466 3.75 -6.70 5.25
N ALA A 467 3.03 -5.93 6.06
CA ALA A 467 3.59 -4.83 6.81
C ALA A 467 4.35 -5.33 8.06
N ALA A 468 5.51 -4.72 8.32
CA ALA A 468 6.24 -4.86 9.58
C ALA A 468 6.19 -3.51 10.30
N ALA A 469 5.58 -3.49 11.49
CA ALA A 469 5.40 -2.28 12.28
C ALA A 469 4.77 -1.10 11.48
N GLY A 470 3.72 -1.37 10.70
CA GLY A 470 3.06 -0.39 9.84
C GLY A 470 3.79 -0.06 8.53
N VAL A 471 4.98 -0.60 8.28
CA VAL A 471 5.78 -0.31 7.08
C VAL A 471 5.77 -1.49 6.12
N ILE A 472 5.41 -1.23 4.87
CA ILE A 472 5.51 -2.15 3.74
C ILE A 472 6.75 -1.75 2.94
N ASN A 473 7.69 -2.68 2.81
CA ASN A 473 8.87 -2.53 1.97
C ASN A 473 9.15 -3.85 1.24
N ASN A 474 8.53 -4.02 0.07
CA ASN A 474 8.71 -5.19 -0.76
C ASN A 474 9.71 -4.88 -1.88
N THR A 475 10.81 -5.62 -1.98
CA THR A 475 11.85 -5.46 -3.01
C THR A 475 11.84 -6.59 -4.04
N THR A 476 10.77 -7.39 -4.08
CA THR A 476 10.65 -8.59 -4.92
C THR A 476 9.43 -8.53 -5.83
N ALA A 477 8.75 -7.38 -5.91
CA ALA A 477 7.59 -7.19 -6.75
C ALA A 477 8.01 -7.35 -8.21
N SER A 478 7.22 -8.05 -9.03
CA SER A 478 7.50 -8.20 -10.45
C SER A 478 6.21 -8.13 -11.27
N TYR A 479 6.30 -7.59 -12.48
CA TYR A 479 5.16 -7.49 -13.38
C TYR A 479 5.50 -8.16 -14.71
N SER A 480 4.65 -9.10 -15.15
CA SER A 480 5.01 -10.05 -16.21
C SER A 480 4.91 -9.51 -17.64
N GLU A 481 4.43 -8.28 -17.84
CA GLU A 481 4.03 -7.77 -19.15
C GLU A 481 4.55 -6.34 -19.40
N VAL A 482 4.53 -5.91 -20.66
CA VAL A 482 4.89 -4.56 -21.10
C VAL A 482 3.74 -3.58 -20.90
N GLY A 483 4.09 -2.32 -20.68
CA GLY A 483 3.15 -1.21 -20.53
C GLY A 483 3.16 -0.60 -19.13
N ALA A 484 2.15 0.20 -18.85
CA ALA A 484 1.93 0.84 -17.56
C ALA A 484 0.50 0.58 -17.08
N PHE A 485 0.29 0.67 -15.77
CA PHE A 485 -1.02 0.49 -15.13
C PHE A 485 -1.16 1.42 -13.92
N SER A 486 -2.38 1.57 -13.43
CA SER A 486 -2.68 2.22 -12.15
C SER A 486 -2.74 1.18 -11.03
N LEU A 487 -2.15 1.51 -9.89
CA LEU A 487 -2.05 0.63 -8.72
C LEU A 487 -2.63 1.33 -7.49
N GLN A 488 -3.41 0.61 -6.69
CA GLN A 488 -3.89 1.03 -5.38
C GLN A 488 -3.75 -0.11 -4.37
N LEU A 489 -3.42 0.22 -3.12
CA LEU A 489 -3.49 -0.72 -2.00
C LEU A 489 -4.81 -0.56 -1.26
N VAL A 490 -5.47 -1.67 -0.94
CA VAL A 490 -6.72 -1.72 -0.17
C VAL A 490 -6.62 -2.83 0.88
N ASP A 491 -6.83 -2.50 2.14
CA ASP A 491 -7.09 -3.50 3.20
C ASP A 491 -8.54 -3.34 3.68
N SER A 492 -9.34 -4.39 3.51
CA SER A 492 -10.73 -4.47 3.96
C SER A 492 -10.93 -5.44 5.13
N SER A 493 -9.85 -5.94 5.72
CA SER A 493 -9.84 -7.00 6.73
C SER A 493 -9.38 -6.54 8.11
N PHE A 494 -8.67 -5.41 8.18
CA PHE A 494 -8.16 -4.87 9.45
C PHE A 494 -9.29 -4.66 10.46
N ALA A 495 -10.36 -3.99 10.03
CA ALA A 495 -11.54 -3.64 10.80
C ALA A 495 -12.68 -4.68 10.69
N SER A 496 -12.34 -5.96 10.46
CA SER A 496 -13.36 -7.01 10.25
C SER A 496 -14.30 -7.25 11.44
N VAL A 497 -13.92 -6.79 12.65
CA VAL A 497 -14.77 -6.88 13.85
C VAL A 497 -16.08 -6.09 13.66
N ASP A 498 -16.03 -5.00 12.91
CA ASP A 498 -17.16 -4.11 12.59
C ASP A 498 -17.85 -4.53 11.28
N GLY A 499 -17.56 -5.73 10.75
CA GLY A 499 -18.11 -6.16 9.45
C GLY A 499 -19.63 -6.43 9.46
N ALA A 500 -20.24 -6.59 10.64
CA ALA A 500 -21.63 -6.96 10.82
C ALA A 500 -22.49 -5.90 11.53
N ASP A 501 -21.91 -4.77 11.91
CA ASP A 501 -22.54 -3.75 12.77
C ASP A 501 -23.26 -2.63 11.97
N GLY A 502 -23.13 -2.63 10.64
CA GLY A 502 -23.66 -1.59 9.75
C GLY A 502 -22.62 -0.60 9.22
N SER A 503 -21.35 -0.73 9.61
CA SER A 503 -20.23 0.06 9.10
C SER A 503 -20.09 -0.04 7.58
N THR A 504 -19.88 1.11 6.94
CA THR A 504 -19.68 1.23 5.50
C THR A 504 -18.26 0.81 5.09
N ALA A 505 -18.07 0.42 3.83
CA ALA A 505 -16.73 0.10 3.33
C ALA A 505 -15.73 1.27 3.47
N ALA A 506 -16.20 2.53 3.46
CA ALA A 506 -15.36 3.70 3.69
C ALA A 506 -14.89 3.81 5.15
N GLU A 507 -15.73 3.39 6.11
CA GLU A 507 -15.37 3.30 7.52
C GLU A 507 -14.40 2.13 7.78
N LEU A 508 -14.54 1.01 7.07
CA LEU A 508 -13.72 -0.19 7.30
C LEU A 508 -12.37 -0.18 6.57
N ASN A 509 -12.33 0.30 5.32
CA ASN A 509 -11.19 0.11 4.43
C ASN A 509 -10.06 1.10 4.69
N ILE A 510 -8.83 0.60 4.59
CA ILE A 510 -7.61 1.41 4.55
C ILE A 510 -7.13 1.43 3.10
N THR A 511 -6.94 2.61 2.52
CA THR A 511 -6.55 2.75 1.10
C THR A 511 -5.30 3.59 0.93
N SER A 512 -4.52 3.30 -0.11
CA SER A 512 -3.51 4.24 -0.64
C SER A 512 -4.12 5.20 -1.66
N PRO A 513 -3.41 6.28 -2.04
CA PRO A 513 -3.62 6.95 -3.31
C PRO A 513 -3.47 5.98 -4.48
N VAL A 514 -4.10 6.28 -5.61
CA VAL A 514 -3.85 5.58 -6.88
C VAL A 514 -2.60 6.17 -7.52
N ILE A 515 -1.62 5.33 -7.86
CA ILE A 515 -0.40 5.75 -8.56
C ILE A 515 -0.28 5.05 -9.91
N THR A 516 0.38 5.69 -10.88
CA THR A 516 0.82 4.99 -12.10
C THR A 516 2.09 4.21 -11.80
N VAL A 517 2.13 2.95 -12.24
CA VAL A 517 3.32 2.09 -12.21
C VAL A 517 3.70 1.70 -13.63
N GLY A 518 4.94 2.02 -14.02
CA GLY A 518 5.44 1.75 -15.37
C GLY A 518 6.60 2.66 -15.75
N ARG A 519 7.15 2.55 -16.96
CA ARG A 519 6.71 1.69 -18.06
C ARG A 519 7.52 0.42 -18.08
N PHE A 520 6.85 -0.73 -18.13
CA PHE A 520 7.52 -2.01 -18.33
C PHE A 520 7.84 -2.21 -19.81
N VAL A 521 9.04 -2.72 -20.10
CA VAL A 521 9.56 -3.05 -21.44
C VAL A 521 9.99 -4.53 -21.47
N PRO A 522 10.16 -5.17 -22.64
CA PRO A 522 10.68 -6.53 -22.67
C PRO A 522 12.02 -6.64 -21.96
N ASP A 523 12.27 -7.77 -21.31
CA ASP A 523 13.55 -8.07 -20.68
C ASP A 523 14.65 -8.27 -21.73
N HIS A 524 14.33 -9.08 -22.74
CA HIS A 524 15.20 -9.41 -23.86
C HIS A 524 14.38 -9.86 -25.08
N PHE A 525 15.08 -10.12 -26.19
CA PHE A 525 14.51 -10.77 -27.36
C PHE A 525 15.07 -12.18 -27.54
N ASP A 526 14.21 -13.12 -27.91
CA ASP A 526 14.64 -14.37 -28.54
C ASP A 526 14.52 -14.24 -30.05
N VAL A 527 15.42 -14.88 -30.79
CA VAL A 527 15.33 -15.00 -32.25
C VAL A 527 15.40 -16.48 -32.61
N THR A 528 14.35 -17.02 -33.22
CA THR A 528 14.23 -18.45 -33.54
C THR A 528 13.99 -18.65 -35.04
N THR A 529 14.42 -19.79 -35.57
CA THR A 529 14.26 -20.12 -36.99
C THR A 529 12.78 -20.21 -37.37
N LEU A 530 12.37 -19.47 -38.41
CA LEU A 530 11.08 -19.62 -39.06
C LEU A 530 11.21 -20.34 -40.40
N VAL A 531 12.19 -19.96 -41.21
CA VAL A 531 12.52 -20.61 -42.49
C VAL A 531 14.03 -20.79 -42.60
N THR A 532 14.47 -22.04 -42.77
CA THR A 532 15.87 -22.38 -43.01
C THR A 532 16.27 -21.97 -44.45
N PRO A 533 17.31 -21.15 -44.62
CA PRO A 533 17.73 -20.69 -45.94
C PRO A 533 18.40 -21.78 -46.77
N VAL A 534 18.30 -21.63 -48.09
CA VAL A 534 19.06 -22.41 -49.08
C VAL A 534 19.55 -21.47 -50.17
N LEU A 535 20.82 -21.60 -50.57
CA LEU A 535 21.48 -20.81 -51.60
C LEU A 535 21.40 -21.50 -52.97
N LYS A 536 21.35 -20.70 -54.05
CA LYS A 536 21.34 -21.18 -55.43
C LYS A 536 22.77 -21.46 -55.90
N THR A 537 23.08 -22.72 -56.20
CA THR A 537 24.29 -23.06 -56.97
C THR A 537 24.20 -22.40 -58.35
N PHE A 538 25.30 -21.82 -58.83
CA PHE A 538 25.39 -21.12 -60.12
C PHE A 538 24.40 -19.94 -60.32
N ASN A 539 23.68 -19.54 -59.27
CA ASN A 539 22.64 -18.51 -59.29
C ASN A 539 21.51 -18.71 -60.31
N THR A 540 21.17 -19.96 -60.64
CA THR A 540 20.06 -20.25 -61.57
C THR A 540 19.45 -21.61 -61.28
N THR A 541 18.13 -21.72 -61.45
CA THR A 541 17.41 -23.01 -61.42
C THR A 541 17.10 -23.54 -62.82
N ALA A 542 17.30 -22.72 -63.87
CA ALA A 542 17.05 -23.11 -65.26
C ALA A 542 18.05 -24.15 -65.79
N CYS A 543 19.22 -24.29 -65.16
CA CYS A 543 20.20 -25.33 -65.46
C CYS A 543 20.09 -26.48 -64.46
N SER A 544 19.46 -27.60 -64.85
CA SER A 544 19.24 -28.75 -63.98
C SER A 544 20.52 -29.53 -63.64
N THR A 545 21.57 -29.41 -64.44
CA THR A 545 22.87 -30.10 -64.28
C THR A 545 23.93 -29.26 -63.59
N ARG A 546 23.55 -28.08 -63.04
CA ARG A 546 24.47 -27.25 -62.25
C ARG A 546 25.03 -28.05 -61.08
N SER A 547 26.30 -27.83 -60.75
CA SER A 547 27.00 -28.57 -59.70
C SER A 547 28.07 -27.75 -58.97
N PHE A 548 28.33 -26.53 -59.42
CA PHE A 548 29.34 -25.63 -58.90
C PHE A 548 28.95 -24.17 -59.17
N THR A 549 29.68 -23.22 -58.58
CA THR A 549 29.60 -21.77 -58.87
C THR A 549 31.01 -21.25 -59.16
N TYR A 550 31.16 -20.25 -60.04
CA TYR A 550 32.49 -19.65 -60.25
C TYR A 550 32.85 -18.68 -59.11
N VAL A 551 34.14 -18.64 -58.72
CA VAL A 551 34.64 -17.64 -57.77
C VAL A 551 34.51 -16.24 -58.38
N GLY A 552 33.80 -15.34 -57.70
CA GLY A 552 33.41 -14.02 -58.18
C GLY A 552 32.02 -13.95 -58.81
N GLN A 553 31.36 -15.08 -59.07
CA GLN A 553 29.98 -15.12 -59.56
C GLN A 553 29.00 -14.86 -58.40
N PRO A 554 28.11 -13.86 -58.50
CA PRO A 554 27.05 -13.65 -57.53
C PRO A 554 26.05 -14.81 -57.50
N PHE A 555 25.61 -15.19 -56.30
CA PHE A 555 24.57 -16.17 -56.03
C PHE A 555 23.62 -15.68 -54.94
N GLY A 556 22.31 -15.94 -55.11
CA GLY A 556 21.27 -15.57 -54.14
C GLY A 556 20.58 -16.78 -53.52
N TYR A 557 19.40 -16.54 -52.95
CA TYR A 557 18.59 -17.56 -52.29
C TYR A 557 17.67 -18.32 -53.24
N ILE A 558 17.51 -19.63 -53.04
CA ILE A 558 16.33 -20.37 -53.51
C ILE A 558 15.22 -20.28 -52.46
N THR A 559 15.59 -20.33 -51.19
CA THR A 559 14.72 -20.10 -50.04
C THR A 559 15.41 -19.05 -49.16
N ALA A 560 14.81 -17.87 -49.04
CA ALA A 560 15.33 -16.78 -48.22
C ALA A 560 15.21 -17.13 -46.72
N ALA A 561 16.14 -16.64 -45.89
CA ALA A 561 16.12 -16.90 -44.46
C ALA A 561 14.98 -16.10 -43.81
N GLN A 562 14.28 -16.72 -42.86
CA GLN A 562 13.33 -16.02 -41.99
C GLN A 562 13.48 -16.47 -40.54
N ALA A 563 13.24 -15.55 -39.61
CA ALA A 563 13.27 -15.81 -38.18
C ALA A 563 12.09 -15.12 -37.48
N THR A 564 11.63 -15.74 -36.40
CA THR A 564 10.67 -15.14 -35.47
C THR A 564 11.44 -14.44 -34.36
N VAL A 565 11.14 -13.16 -34.15
CA VAL A 565 11.61 -12.38 -33.00
C VAL A 565 10.52 -12.44 -31.93
N LEU A 566 10.87 -12.77 -30.69
CA LEU A 566 9.95 -12.81 -29.56
C LEU A 566 10.43 -11.86 -28.46
N ALA A 567 9.61 -10.88 -28.09
CA ALA A 567 9.81 -10.04 -26.92
C ALA A 567 9.49 -10.87 -25.66
N ARG A 568 10.44 -11.02 -24.75
CA ARG A 568 10.31 -11.88 -23.57
C ARG A 568 10.31 -11.07 -22.28
N ASN A 569 9.60 -11.55 -21.28
CA ASN A 569 9.85 -11.17 -19.89
C ASN A 569 11.01 -12.00 -19.30
N ALA A 570 11.44 -11.67 -18.08
CA ALA A 570 12.55 -12.36 -17.41
C ALA A 570 12.33 -13.88 -17.23
N ALA A 571 11.07 -14.35 -17.19
CA ALA A 571 10.71 -15.76 -17.10
C ALA A 571 10.62 -16.48 -18.48
N GLY A 572 10.95 -15.79 -19.58
CA GLY A 572 10.91 -16.35 -20.93
C GLY A 572 9.52 -16.42 -21.57
N THR A 573 8.48 -15.83 -20.96
CA THR A 573 7.15 -15.75 -21.56
C THR A 573 7.08 -14.55 -22.51
N THR A 574 6.35 -14.67 -23.62
CA THR A 574 6.19 -13.58 -24.59
C THR A 574 5.36 -12.44 -24.00
N THR A 575 5.84 -11.21 -24.14
CA THR A 575 5.15 -10.00 -23.69
C THR A 575 4.16 -9.50 -24.74
N ALA A 576 2.91 -9.94 -24.65
CA ALA A 576 1.89 -9.75 -25.68
C ALA A 576 1.53 -8.26 -25.92
N ASN A 577 1.68 -7.41 -24.89
CA ASN A 577 1.38 -5.98 -25.00
C ASN A 577 2.48 -5.20 -25.74
N TYR A 578 3.63 -5.83 -26.05
CA TYR A 578 4.66 -5.22 -26.89
C TYR A 578 4.18 -5.14 -28.36
N SER A 579 3.44 -4.07 -28.66
CA SER A 579 2.77 -3.82 -29.94
C SER A 579 2.56 -2.31 -30.16
N GLY A 580 2.14 -1.89 -31.36
CA GLY A 580 1.79 -0.49 -31.64
C GLY A 580 2.88 0.51 -31.22
N ALA A 581 2.53 1.51 -30.41
CA ALA A 581 3.47 2.51 -29.91
C ALA A 581 4.56 1.96 -28.97
N MET A 582 4.34 0.78 -28.37
CA MET A 582 5.29 0.07 -27.51
C MET A 582 6.30 -0.75 -28.31
N TRP A 583 6.00 -1.11 -29.56
CA TRP A 583 6.96 -1.77 -30.45
C TRP A 583 8.01 -0.77 -30.91
N LYS A 584 9.26 -0.96 -30.48
CA LYS A 584 10.38 -0.04 -30.73
C LYS A 584 11.51 -0.64 -31.58
N LEU A 585 11.47 -1.95 -31.85
CA LEU A 585 12.43 -2.57 -32.74
C LEU A 585 12.34 -1.95 -34.14
N ALA A 586 13.48 -1.48 -34.63
CA ALA A 586 13.65 -0.89 -35.95
C ALA A 586 14.76 -1.62 -36.73
N THR A 587 14.80 -1.44 -38.05
CA THR A 587 15.80 -2.07 -38.92
C THR A 587 17.24 -1.71 -38.56
N ALA A 588 17.46 -0.49 -38.04
CA ALA A 588 18.77 -0.05 -37.55
C ALA A 588 19.29 -0.86 -36.34
N GLY A 589 18.39 -1.54 -35.61
CA GLY A 589 18.73 -2.39 -34.47
C GLY A 589 19.07 -3.84 -34.85
N ILE A 590 19.02 -4.19 -36.14
CA ILE A 590 19.32 -5.54 -36.63
C ILE A 590 20.82 -5.67 -36.86
N SER A 591 21.43 -6.67 -36.23
CA SER A 591 22.79 -7.12 -36.55
C SER A 591 22.69 -8.32 -37.48
N GLN A 592 23.23 -8.19 -38.69
CA GLN A 592 23.31 -9.26 -39.68
C GLN A 592 24.76 -9.49 -40.07
N THR A 593 25.23 -10.72 -39.92
CA THR A 593 26.60 -11.09 -40.27
C THR A 593 26.60 -12.37 -41.10
N TYR A 594 27.15 -12.28 -42.30
CA TYR A 594 27.53 -13.45 -43.09
C TYR A 594 29.01 -13.76 -42.90
N SER A 595 29.33 -15.03 -42.64
CA SER A 595 30.72 -15.47 -42.46
C SER A 595 31.04 -16.67 -43.35
N PRO A 596 32.13 -16.63 -44.14
CA PRO A 596 32.63 -17.81 -44.84
C PRO A 596 33.35 -18.73 -43.85
N LEU A 597 32.83 -19.93 -43.63
CA LEU A 597 33.44 -20.94 -42.76
C LEU A 597 34.51 -21.76 -43.49
N SER A 598 34.33 -21.97 -44.80
CA SER A 598 35.31 -22.64 -45.65
C SER A 598 35.18 -22.18 -47.10
N PRO A 599 36.26 -21.68 -47.73
CA PRO A 599 37.48 -21.17 -47.13
C PRO A 599 37.23 -19.78 -46.51
N THR A 600 37.99 -19.43 -45.47
CA THR A 600 37.92 -18.11 -44.83
C THR A 600 38.56 -16.99 -45.67
N SER A 601 39.44 -17.35 -46.61
CA SER A 601 40.14 -16.44 -47.53
C SER A 601 39.97 -16.90 -48.98
N PRO A 602 39.73 -16.00 -49.96
CA PRO A 602 39.78 -14.53 -49.89
C PRO A 602 38.51 -13.85 -49.33
N GLY A 603 37.64 -14.60 -48.65
CA GLY A 603 36.47 -14.07 -47.97
C GLY A 603 35.21 -14.00 -48.85
N LEU A 604 34.11 -13.55 -48.23
CA LEU A 604 32.80 -13.41 -48.83
C LEU A 604 32.48 -11.91 -49.01
N ASP A 605 32.15 -11.50 -50.22
CA ASP A 605 31.61 -10.19 -50.52
C ASP A 605 30.08 -10.22 -50.35
N VAL A 606 29.62 -9.38 -49.42
CA VAL A 606 28.22 -9.25 -48.98
C VAL A 606 27.61 -7.92 -49.40
N SER A 607 28.29 -7.14 -50.27
CA SER A 607 27.81 -5.84 -50.74
C SER A 607 26.49 -5.89 -51.51
N GLY A 608 26.11 -7.09 -51.99
CA GLY A 608 24.81 -7.36 -52.61
C GLY A 608 23.72 -7.81 -51.62
N ALA A 609 24.02 -7.90 -50.32
CA ALA A 609 23.03 -8.17 -49.28
C ALA A 609 22.46 -6.87 -48.71
N THR A 610 21.16 -6.85 -48.48
CA THR A 610 20.43 -5.72 -47.91
C THR A 610 20.10 -5.95 -46.44
N THR A 611 19.80 -4.88 -45.70
CA THR A 611 19.32 -5.00 -44.32
C THR A 611 18.01 -5.80 -44.32
N PRO A 612 17.87 -6.83 -43.45
CA PRO A 612 16.64 -7.61 -43.35
C PRO A 612 15.42 -6.75 -43.05
N SER A 613 14.27 -7.14 -43.59
CA SER A 613 12.98 -6.56 -43.21
C SER A 613 12.57 -7.07 -41.83
N LEU A 614 11.92 -6.22 -41.04
CA LEU A 614 11.34 -6.58 -39.75
C LEU A 614 9.87 -6.12 -39.71
N THR A 615 8.97 -7.08 -39.52
CA THR A 615 7.51 -6.82 -39.48
C THR A 615 6.94 -7.29 -38.14
N SER A 616 6.20 -6.42 -37.44
CA SER A 616 5.54 -6.79 -36.18
C SER A 616 4.25 -7.57 -36.42
N ASN A 617 3.99 -8.60 -35.61
CA ASN A 617 2.72 -9.33 -35.56
C ASN A 617 1.74 -8.73 -34.53
N SER A 618 2.08 -7.59 -33.91
CA SER A 618 1.25 -6.89 -32.91
C SER A 618 0.86 -7.71 -31.68
N ASN A 619 1.71 -8.67 -31.28
CA ASN A 619 1.46 -9.57 -30.15
C ASN A 619 2.76 -9.94 -29.40
N GLY A 620 3.73 -9.02 -29.35
CA GLY A 620 5.06 -9.29 -28.81
C GLY A 620 5.96 -10.14 -29.71
N THR A 621 5.52 -10.48 -30.92
CA THR A 621 6.36 -11.18 -31.91
C THR A 621 6.50 -10.39 -33.20
N GLY A 622 7.53 -10.71 -33.99
CA GLY A 622 7.71 -10.19 -35.35
C GLY A 622 8.50 -11.15 -36.23
N VAL A 623 8.55 -10.85 -37.53
CA VAL A 623 9.24 -11.64 -38.54
C VAL A 623 10.41 -10.85 -39.10
N LEU A 624 11.60 -11.44 -39.03
CA LEU A 624 12.84 -10.98 -39.65
C LEU A 624 13.09 -11.77 -40.94
N ALA A 625 13.31 -11.11 -42.07
CA ALA A 625 13.50 -11.80 -43.36
C ALA A 625 14.56 -11.12 -44.26
N THR A 626 15.46 -11.92 -44.84
CA THR A 626 16.38 -11.47 -45.90
C THR A 626 15.62 -11.15 -47.19
N SER A 627 16.17 -10.27 -48.03
CA SER A 627 15.58 -10.08 -49.36
C SER A 627 15.84 -11.31 -50.23
N SER A 628 14.84 -11.72 -51.00
CA SER A 628 15.02 -12.77 -52.03
C SER A 628 15.94 -12.31 -53.18
N SER A 629 16.19 -11.00 -53.29
CA SER A 629 17.14 -10.40 -54.23
C SER A 629 18.57 -10.29 -53.70
N ASP A 630 18.82 -10.65 -52.44
CA ASP A 630 20.17 -10.55 -51.86
C ASP A 630 21.13 -11.46 -52.64
N LEU A 631 22.31 -10.91 -52.93
CA LEU A 631 23.37 -11.61 -53.64
C LEU A 631 24.65 -11.62 -52.80
N LEU A 632 25.28 -12.78 -52.75
CA LEU A 632 26.58 -13.01 -52.15
C LEU A 632 27.55 -13.47 -53.23
N LYS A 633 28.85 -13.20 -53.08
CA LYS A 633 29.88 -13.79 -53.94
C LYS A 633 31.16 -14.02 -53.16
N PHE A 634 31.87 -15.11 -53.42
CA PHE A 634 33.24 -15.23 -52.93
C PHE A 634 34.13 -14.23 -53.67
N THR A 635 34.96 -13.52 -52.91
CA THR A 635 35.89 -12.55 -53.48
C THR A 635 36.79 -13.24 -54.49
N ARG A 636 36.96 -12.64 -55.67
CA ARG A 636 37.85 -13.17 -56.70
C ARG A 636 39.16 -12.41 -56.66
N SER A 637 40.27 -13.12 -56.42
CA SER A 637 41.60 -12.52 -56.53
C SER A 637 41.91 -12.18 -57.99
N ALA A 638 42.40 -10.96 -58.23
CA ALA A 638 42.79 -10.52 -59.56
C ALA A 638 44.16 -11.07 -60.00
N SER A 639 45.01 -11.58 -59.10
CA SER A 639 46.39 -11.98 -59.43
C SER A 639 46.69 -13.46 -59.18
N THR A 640 45.94 -14.11 -58.28
CA THR A 640 46.20 -15.49 -57.84
C THR A 640 44.94 -16.35 -58.00
N PRO A 641 44.92 -17.35 -58.89
CA PRO A 641 43.79 -18.25 -59.02
C PRO A 641 43.68 -19.19 -57.80
N LEU A 642 42.46 -19.58 -57.46
CA LEU A 642 42.20 -20.47 -56.33
C LEU A 642 41.91 -21.88 -56.81
N ALA A 643 42.47 -22.88 -56.11
CA ALA A 643 42.09 -24.28 -56.29
C ALA A 643 40.60 -24.48 -55.95
N PRO A 644 39.93 -25.50 -56.51
CA PRO A 644 38.52 -25.76 -56.21
C PRO A 644 38.31 -26.02 -54.72
N PHE A 645 37.20 -25.53 -54.19
CA PHE A 645 36.83 -25.72 -52.78
C PHE A 645 35.33 -25.94 -52.62
N SER A 646 34.92 -26.49 -51.48
CA SER A 646 33.52 -26.57 -51.08
C SER A 646 33.19 -25.43 -50.13
N ALA A 647 32.21 -24.61 -50.49
CA ALA A 647 31.78 -23.47 -49.69
C ALA A 647 30.93 -23.90 -48.49
N ALA A 648 31.21 -23.30 -47.34
CA ALA A 648 30.32 -23.27 -46.18
C ALA A 648 30.17 -21.83 -45.70
N ILE A 649 28.93 -21.37 -45.55
CA ILE A 649 28.59 -19.99 -45.17
C ILE A 649 27.62 -20.05 -43.99
N SER A 650 27.85 -19.19 -42.99
CA SER A 650 26.89 -18.96 -41.92
C SER A 650 26.22 -17.59 -42.04
N LEU A 651 25.00 -17.49 -41.51
CA LEU A 651 24.28 -16.24 -41.30
C LEU A 651 23.91 -16.14 -39.82
N THR A 652 24.31 -15.06 -39.16
CA THR A 652 23.96 -14.78 -37.76
C THR A 652 23.10 -13.52 -37.67
N TRP A 653 22.06 -13.58 -36.85
CA TRP A 653 21.13 -12.51 -36.57
C TRP A 653 21.01 -12.20 -35.09
N GLY A 654 21.05 -10.92 -34.76
CA GLY A 654 20.61 -10.37 -33.48
C GLY A 654 19.74 -9.15 -33.71
N VAL A 655 18.89 -8.84 -32.73
CA VAL A 655 18.10 -7.61 -32.71
C VAL A 655 18.37 -6.85 -31.42
N SER A 656 18.28 -5.53 -31.50
CA SER A 656 18.41 -4.64 -30.35
C SER A 656 17.47 -3.46 -30.48
N ASP A 657 16.86 -3.10 -29.36
CA ASP A 657 16.10 -1.89 -29.15
C ASP A 657 16.92 -0.98 -28.24
N THR A 658 17.37 0.14 -28.81
CA THR A 658 18.18 1.15 -28.15
C THR A 658 17.37 2.39 -27.77
N SER A 659 16.05 2.37 -27.96
CA SER A 659 15.20 3.58 -27.84
C SER A 659 15.17 4.19 -26.45
N GLU A 660 15.48 3.40 -25.42
CA GLU A 660 15.45 3.83 -24.01
C GLU A 660 16.83 4.19 -23.45
N ASN A 661 17.91 3.98 -24.20
CA ASN A 661 19.28 4.01 -23.69
C ASN A 661 19.81 5.41 -23.33
N ALA A 662 19.13 6.45 -23.81
CA ALA A 662 19.49 7.84 -23.53
C ALA A 662 19.17 8.27 -22.10
N VAL A 663 18.29 7.52 -21.40
CA VAL A 663 17.90 7.80 -20.01
C VAL A 663 18.81 7.01 -19.06
N THR A 664 19.43 7.70 -18.10
CA THR A 664 20.31 7.07 -17.10
C THR A 664 19.58 5.98 -16.30
N GLY A 665 20.21 4.80 -16.18
CA GLY A 665 19.66 3.63 -15.51
C GLY A 665 18.74 2.75 -16.39
N ASN A 666 18.41 3.20 -17.60
CA ASN A 666 17.87 2.32 -18.65
C ASN A 666 19.04 1.68 -19.44
N GLY A 667 18.72 0.77 -20.37
CA GLY A 667 19.72 0.17 -21.25
C GLY A 667 19.15 -0.33 -22.58
N ASN A 668 19.91 -1.17 -23.28
CA ASN A 668 19.53 -1.73 -24.58
C ASN A 668 18.84 -3.09 -24.39
N ILE A 669 17.62 -3.24 -24.90
CA ILE A 669 16.93 -4.53 -24.91
C ILE A 669 17.44 -5.28 -26.13
N ALA A 670 18.21 -6.35 -25.94
CA ALA A 670 18.86 -7.05 -27.02
C ALA A 670 18.57 -8.55 -27.00
N THR A 671 18.91 -9.22 -28.09
CA THR A 671 18.97 -10.68 -28.12
C THR A 671 20.05 -11.18 -27.17
N THR A 672 19.72 -12.15 -26.32
CA THR A 672 20.69 -12.79 -25.41
C THR A 672 21.57 -13.79 -26.15
N THR A 673 20.98 -14.56 -27.07
CA THR A 673 21.68 -15.52 -27.94
C THR A 673 21.32 -15.28 -29.40
N PRO A 674 22.24 -14.74 -30.23
CA PRO A 674 22.00 -14.54 -31.66
C PRO A 674 21.62 -15.84 -32.38
N LEU A 675 20.63 -15.78 -33.27
CA LEU A 675 20.28 -16.91 -34.13
C LEU A 675 21.39 -17.12 -35.16
N THR A 676 21.91 -18.33 -35.27
CA THR A 676 22.93 -18.67 -36.27
C THR A 676 22.50 -19.84 -37.14
N PHE A 677 22.46 -19.60 -38.45
CA PHE A 677 22.42 -20.63 -39.47
C PHE A 677 23.85 -21.06 -39.75
N SER A 678 24.33 -22.13 -39.12
CA SER A 678 25.76 -22.49 -39.10
C SER A 678 26.31 -23.09 -40.40
N SER A 679 25.47 -23.61 -41.29
CA SER A 679 25.89 -24.07 -42.62
C SER A 679 24.71 -24.01 -43.58
N ILE A 680 24.59 -22.91 -44.31
CA ILE A 680 23.50 -22.73 -45.26
C ILE A 680 23.70 -23.69 -46.43
N ALA A 681 22.70 -24.53 -46.70
CA ALA A 681 22.75 -25.49 -47.78
C ALA A 681 22.75 -24.79 -49.15
N PHE A 682 23.39 -25.42 -50.13
CA PHE A 682 23.23 -25.08 -51.54
C PHE A 682 22.31 -26.09 -52.22
N ASP A 683 21.46 -25.63 -53.12
CA ASP A 683 20.43 -26.46 -53.75
C ASP A 683 20.99 -27.57 -54.65
N SER A 684 22.18 -27.39 -55.23
CA SER A 684 22.74 -28.31 -56.21
C SER A 684 24.27 -28.32 -56.19
N GLY A 685 24.86 -28.43 -54.99
CA GLY A 685 26.31 -28.58 -54.79
C GLY A 685 27.01 -27.31 -54.31
N THR A 686 28.03 -27.49 -53.47
CA THR A 686 28.75 -26.42 -52.77
C THR A 686 30.11 -26.10 -53.41
N ALA A 687 30.45 -26.72 -54.55
CA ALA A 687 31.74 -26.54 -55.17
C ALA A 687 31.90 -25.14 -55.78
N PHE A 688 33.04 -24.49 -55.54
CA PHE A 688 33.44 -23.24 -56.18
C PHE A 688 34.71 -23.44 -56.99
N ARG A 689 34.78 -22.82 -58.16
CA ARG A 689 35.90 -22.96 -59.11
C ARG A 689 36.38 -21.59 -59.58
N TYR A 690 37.69 -21.35 -59.60
CA TYR A 690 38.24 -20.15 -60.20
C TYR A 690 38.29 -20.32 -61.73
N GLY A 691 37.38 -19.65 -62.45
CA GLY A 691 37.17 -19.87 -63.89
C GLY A 691 37.78 -18.83 -64.82
N ILE A 692 38.10 -19.21 -66.05
CA ILE A 692 38.39 -18.30 -67.17
C ILE A 692 37.71 -18.81 -68.44
N LEU A 693 37.42 -17.95 -69.41
CA LEU A 693 37.00 -18.34 -70.76
C LEU A 693 38.15 -18.15 -71.75
N LYS A 694 38.52 -19.21 -72.45
CA LYS A 694 39.48 -19.17 -73.55
C LYS A 694 38.73 -19.09 -74.88
N LEU A 695 39.18 -18.19 -75.75
CA LEU A 695 38.71 -18.07 -77.13
C LEU A 695 39.81 -18.55 -78.07
N ALA A 696 39.49 -19.44 -79.01
CA ALA A 696 40.46 -19.96 -79.98
C ALA A 696 40.42 -19.18 -81.29
N SER A 697 41.59 -18.92 -81.88
CA SER A 697 41.66 -18.43 -83.25
C SER A 697 41.14 -19.49 -84.22
N ALA A 698 40.43 -19.06 -85.25
CA ALA A 698 39.84 -19.94 -86.25
C ALA A 698 40.21 -19.46 -87.65
N TYR A 699 40.40 -20.39 -88.57
CA TYR A 699 40.65 -20.09 -89.98
C TYR A 699 39.82 -21.04 -90.85
N GLY A 700 39.37 -20.56 -92.00
CA GLY A 700 38.60 -21.35 -92.96
C GLY A 700 38.44 -20.64 -94.29
N SER A 701 37.69 -21.23 -95.22
CA SER A 701 37.34 -20.57 -96.48
C SER A 701 36.35 -19.43 -96.26
N GLU A 702 36.45 -18.38 -97.06
CA GLU A 702 35.44 -17.32 -97.20
C GLU A 702 34.07 -17.83 -97.67
N LEU A 703 33.97 -19.09 -98.10
CA LEU A 703 32.76 -19.74 -98.59
C LEU A 703 32.07 -20.65 -97.56
N THR A 704 32.66 -20.86 -96.38
CA THR A 704 32.12 -21.71 -95.31
C THR A 704 31.97 -20.94 -94.00
N ASN A 705 30.94 -21.29 -93.23
CA ASN A 705 30.76 -20.70 -91.91
C ASN A 705 31.90 -21.16 -91.01
N LEU A 706 32.44 -20.24 -90.22
CA LEU A 706 33.63 -20.49 -89.42
C LEU A 706 33.24 -20.71 -87.94
N PRO A 707 33.37 -21.93 -87.40
CA PRO A 707 33.21 -22.17 -85.98
C PRO A 707 34.42 -21.64 -85.20
N VAL A 708 34.16 -20.77 -84.24
CA VAL A 708 35.13 -20.21 -83.30
C VAL A 708 34.92 -20.86 -81.94
N ALA A 709 35.85 -21.72 -81.54
CA ALA A 709 35.75 -22.47 -80.29
C ALA A 709 35.92 -21.57 -79.05
N VAL A 710 35.04 -21.78 -78.07
CA VAL A 710 35.07 -21.21 -76.73
C VAL A 710 35.22 -22.34 -75.72
N GLU A 711 36.10 -22.17 -74.76
CA GLU A 711 36.35 -23.15 -73.70
C GLU A 711 36.33 -22.47 -72.33
N ALA A 712 35.40 -22.87 -71.46
CA ALA A 712 35.46 -22.56 -70.04
C ALA A 712 36.48 -23.45 -69.36
N GLN A 713 37.46 -22.83 -68.72
CA GLN A 713 38.50 -23.49 -67.95
C GLN A 713 38.39 -23.11 -66.48
N TYR A 714 38.96 -23.93 -65.60
CA TYR A 714 39.12 -23.62 -64.18
C TYR A 714 40.53 -23.99 -63.71
N TRP A 715 41.01 -23.30 -62.68
CA TRP A 715 42.27 -23.64 -62.03
C TRP A 715 42.09 -24.90 -61.18
N ASP A 716 42.80 -25.98 -61.51
CA ASP A 716 42.72 -27.27 -60.81
C ASP A 716 43.64 -27.34 -59.57
N GLY A 717 44.42 -26.29 -59.32
CA GLY A 717 45.48 -26.24 -58.30
C GLY A 717 46.87 -26.09 -58.90
N ALA A 718 47.06 -26.51 -60.16
CA ALA A 718 48.35 -26.44 -60.87
C ALA A 718 48.26 -25.80 -62.27
N ARG A 719 47.12 -25.94 -62.97
CA ARG A 719 46.91 -25.39 -64.31
C ARG A 719 45.44 -25.08 -64.56
N PHE A 720 45.18 -24.35 -65.64
CA PHE A 720 43.82 -24.22 -66.18
C PHE A 720 43.45 -25.47 -66.98
N ALA A 721 42.46 -26.21 -66.49
CA ALA A 721 41.89 -27.39 -67.14
C ALA A 721 40.46 -27.08 -67.63
N THR A 722 39.99 -27.78 -68.66
CA THR A 722 38.61 -27.65 -69.16
C THR A 722 37.61 -27.95 -68.05
N ASN A 723 36.63 -27.07 -67.83
CA ASN A 723 35.58 -27.29 -66.86
C ASN A 723 34.47 -28.17 -67.46
N THR A 724 34.68 -29.48 -67.52
CA THR A 724 33.71 -30.43 -68.08
C THR A 724 32.39 -30.50 -67.30
N SER A 725 32.35 -29.95 -66.09
CA SER A 725 31.12 -29.80 -65.29
C SER A 725 30.27 -28.59 -65.70
N ASP A 726 30.79 -27.67 -66.53
CA ASP A 726 30.05 -26.49 -66.96
C ASP A 726 29.07 -26.84 -68.09
N GLN A 727 27.80 -26.89 -67.72
CA GLN A 727 26.65 -27.06 -68.61
C GLN A 727 25.74 -25.82 -68.59
N CYS A 728 26.16 -24.74 -67.89
CA CYS A 728 25.25 -23.68 -67.44
C CYS A 728 25.68 -22.30 -67.92
N THR A 729 26.97 -22.06 -68.18
CA THR A 729 27.43 -20.78 -68.73
C THR A 729 26.77 -20.52 -70.08
N SER A 730 26.10 -19.37 -70.17
CA SER A 730 25.43 -18.90 -71.37
C SER A 730 26.02 -17.56 -71.77
N LEU A 731 26.46 -17.45 -73.02
CA LEU A 731 27.14 -16.29 -73.59
C LEU A 731 26.22 -15.63 -74.64
N PRO A 732 25.67 -14.44 -74.36
CA PRO A 732 24.86 -13.74 -75.35
C PRO A 732 25.72 -13.28 -76.52
N THR A 733 25.11 -13.12 -77.69
CA THR A 733 25.85 -12.82 -78.93
C THR A 733 26.45 -11.44 -78.99
N GLY A 734 25.75 -10.46 -78.43
CA GLY A 734 26.20 -9.06 -78.42
C GLY A 734 27.54 -8.85 -77.72
N ILE A 735 28.05 -9.83 -76.95
CA ILE A 735 29.31 -9.70 -76.23
C ILE A 735 30.54 -9.88 -77.11
N MET A 736 30.42 -10.42 -78.33
CA MET A 736 31.60 -10.59 -79.19
C MET A 736 31.86 -9.31 -79.98
N ALA A 737 32.84 -8.54 -79.53
CA ALA A 737 33.36 -7.41 -80.30
C ALA A 737 34.24 -7.91 -81.44
N MET A 738 34.12 -7.26 -82.59
CA MET A 738 34.85 -7.52 -83.82
C MET A 738 35.57 -6.24 -84.25
N GLY A 739 36.84 -6.34 -84.61
CA GLY A 739 37.63 -5.17 -85.00
C GLY A 739 38.96 -5.56 -85.64
N ASN A 740 39.81 -4.56 -85.88
CA ASN A 740 41.11 -4.74 -86.54
C ASN A 740 41.00 -5.59 -87.82
N TYR A 741 40.08 -5.19 -88.71
CA TYR A 741 39.87 -5.84 -89.99
C TYR A 741 41.09 -5.66 -90.90
N GLN A 742 41.57 -6.75 -91.51
CA GLN A 742 42.78 -6.77 -92.33
C GLN A 742 42.52 -7.45 -93.69
N ARG A 743 43.26 -6.99 -94.71
CA ARG A 743 43.13 -7.40 -96.12
C ARG A 743 41.75 -7.05 -96.68
N ASN A 744 41.08 -7.96 -97.39
CA ASN A 744 39.82 -7.71 -98.09
C ASN A 744 38.58 -8.07 -97.25
N LEU A 745 38.72 -8.17 -95.93
CA LEU A 745 37.57 -8.33 -95.03
C LEU A 745 37.27 -6.96 -94.42
N VAL A 746 36.02 -6.49 -94.48
CA VAL A 746 35.57 -5.27 -93.80
C VAL A 746 34.44 -5.55 -92.80
N ALA A 747 34.06 -4.52 -92.04
CA ALA A 747 33.03 -4.63 -91.02
C ALA A 747 31.72 -5.15 -91.60
N CYS A 748 31.14 -6.14 -90.92
CA CYS A 748 29.85 -6.76 -91.20
C CYS A 748 29.71 -7.47 -92.56
N GLU A 749 30.81 -7.72 -93.28
CA GLU A 749 30.85 -8.75 -94.33
C GLU A 749 30.69 -10.16 -93.74
N THR A 750 31.23 -10.37 -92.54
CA THR A 750 30.93 -11.51 -91.68
C THR A 750 30.19 -11.04 -90.42
N GLY A 751 29.46 -11.93 -89.77
CA GLY A 751 28.77 -11.65 -88.52
C GLY A 751 28.42 -12.93 -87.78
N LEU A 752 27.87 -12.81 -86.57
CA LEU A 752 27.46 -13.96 -85.76
C LEU A 752 26.17 -14.59 -86.29
N ALA A 753 26.19 -15.92 -86.44
CA ALA A 753 25.00 -16.74 -86.73
C ALA A 753 24.37 -17.31 -85.45
N THR A 754 25.18 -17.59 -84.44
CA THR A 754 24.72 -18.07 -83.13
C THR A 754 23.85 -16.99 -82.48
N ALA A 755 22.76 -17.32 -81.78
CA ALA A 755 21.89 -16.37 -81.07
C ALA A 755 22.21 -16.24 -79.56
N THR A 756 22.60 -17.33 -78.91
CA THR A 756 23.21 -17.39 -77.57
C THR A 756 23.99 -18.70 -77.50
N LEU A 757 25.23 -18.65 -77.03
CA LEU A 757 26.05 -19.85 -76.88
C LEU A 757 25.92 -20.38 -75.45
N LYS A 758 25.26 -21.52 -75.29
CA LYS A 758 25.29 -22.29 -74.03
C LYS A 758 26.43 -23.31 -74.10
N LEU A 759 27.30 -23.32 -73.11
CA LEU A 759 28.39 -24.28 -73.05
C LEU A 759 27.87 -25.68 -72.70
N SER A 760 28.46 -26.69 -73.32
CA SER A 760 28.25 -28.11 -73.03
C SER A 760 29.59 -28.73 -72.67
N SER A 761 29.70 -29.25 -71.45
CA SER A 761 30.95 -29.77 -70.88
C SER A 761 32.12 -28.78 -70.99
N GLY A 762 31.84 -27.51 -70.71
CA GLY A 762 32.79 -26.41 -70.75
C GLY A 762 33.24 -26.00 -72.15
N ARG A 763 32.61 -26.51 -73.21
CA ARG A 763 32.98 -26.21 -74.61
C ARG A 763 31.77 -25.75 -75.41
N GLY A 764 32.06 -24.97 -76.44
CA GLY A 764 31.07 -24.51 -77.40
C GLY A 764 31.75 -23.77 -78.55
N TYR A 765 30.98 -23.30 -79.52
CA TYR A 765 31.51 -22.45 -80.58
C TYR A 765 30.51 -21.37 -80.97
N PHE A 766 31.02 -20.17 -81.21
CA PHE A 766 30.29 -19.17 -81.99
C PHE A 766 30.48 -19.47 -83.46
N THR A 767 29.43 -19.35 -84.25
CA THR A 767 29.54 -19.51 -85.70
C THR A 767 29.57 -18.14 -86.35
N LEU A 768 30.67 -17.82 -87.03
CA LEU A 768 30.77 -16.66 -87.91
C LEU A 768 30.25 -17.05 -89.30
N ILE A 769 29.33 -16.25 -89.83
CA ILE A 769 28.75 -16.46 -91.17
C ILE A 769 29.84 -16.20 -92.20
N LYS A 770 29.93 -17.09 -93.20
CA LYS A 770 30.83 -16.92 -94.34
C LYS A 770 30.71 -15.52 -94.97
N PRO A 771 31.81 -14.80 -95.22
CA PRO A 771 31.76 -13.45 -95.80
C PRO A 771 31.46 -13.44 -97.31
N GLY A 772 31.62 -14.57 -98.00
CA GLY A 772 31.36 -14.70 -99.44
C GLY A 772 32.62 -14.57 -100.30
N ALA A 773 32.51 -14.95 -101.57
CA ALA A 773 33.61 -14.93 -102.52
C ALA A 773 34.17 -13.50 -102.68
N GLY A 774 35.50 -13.37 -102.61
CA GLY A 774 36.19 -12.07 -102.74
C GLY A 774 36.56 -11.41 -101.41
N ASN A 775 35.89 -11.77 -100.31
CA ASN A 775 36.05 -11.15 -99.00
C ASN A 775 37.04 -11.92 -98.11
N SER A 776 38.28 -12.08 -98.60
CA SER A 776 39.34 -12.81 -97.89
C SER A 776 40.18 -11.88 -97.00
N GLY A 777 40.33 -12.26 -95.73
CA GLY A 777 41.00 -11.41 -94.75
C GLY A 777 40.95 -11.97 -93.34
N SER A 778 41.16 -11.11 -92.35
CA SER A 778 41.04 -11.49 -90.94
C SER A 778 40.52 -10.36 -90.09
N MET A 779 39.95 -10.70 -88.94
CA MET A 779 39.56 -9.76 -87.90
C MET A 779 39.96 -10.30 -86.53
N ASP A 780 40.17 -9.40 -85.59
CA ASP A 780 40.29 -9.74 -84.19
C ASP A 780 38.90 -9.77 -83.55
N ILE A 781 38.66 -10.81 -82.76
CA ILE A 781 37.43 -11.02 -82.01
C ILE A 781 37.74 -10.99 -80.51
N ASN A 782 36.89 -10.37 -79.70
CA ASN A 782 37.08 -10.24 -78.26
C ASN A 782 35.75 -10.43 -77.52
N LEU A 783 35.68 -11.36 -76.57
CA LEU A 783 34.48 -11.56 -75.75
C LEU A 783 34.46 -10.54 -74.61
N GLN A 784 33.53 -9.58 -74.66
CA GLN A 784 33.34 -8.52 -73.68
C GLN A 784 32.74 -9.07 -72.37
N LEU A 785 33.55 -9.72 -71.54
CA LEU A 785 33.12 -10.34 -70.26
C LEU A 785 33.01 -9.33 -69.11
N GLY A 786 33.59 -8.13 -69.26
CA GLY A 786 33.54 -7.08 -68.25
C GLY A 786 32.14 -6.55 -67.94
N ALA A 787 32.04 -5.72 -66.90
CA ALA A 787 30.82 -4.96 -66.57
C ALA A 787 30.53 -3.84 -67.59
N SER A 788 31.54 -3.44 -68.35
CA SER A 788 31.45 -2.54 -69.50
C SER A 788 31.98 -3.23 -70.74
N ALA A 789 31.47 -2.84 -71.91
CA ALA A 789 31.94 -3.32 -73.20
C ALA A 789 32.53 -2.19 -74.04
N THR A 790 33.43 -2.56 -74.94
CA THR A 790 34.04 -1.67 -75.93
C THR A 790 34.02 -2.32 -77.31
N GLY A 791 34.14 -1.50 -78.37
CA GLY A 791 34.13 -1.99 -79.75
C GLY A 791 32.73 -2.22 -80.30
N SER A 792 32.68 -2.75 -81.52
CA SER A 792 31.44 -3.02 -82.25
C SER A 792 31.27 -4.51 -82.52
N THR A 793 30.04 -4.96 -82.73
CA THR A 793 29.68 -6.31 -83.12
C THR A 793 28.84 -6.29 -84.40
N CYS A 794 28.90 -7.36 -85.17
CA CYS A 794 28.06 -7.56 -86.36
C CYS A 794 27.21 -8.82 -86.16
N VAL A 795 25.89 -8.65 -86.13
CA VAL A 795 24.91 -9.74 -86.03
C VAL A 795 24.32 -9.94 -87.43
N GLY A 796 24.59 -11.10 -88.04
CA GLY A 796 24.25 -11.32 -89.45
C GLY A 796 25.25 -10.70 -90.45
N THR A 797 25.12 -11.04 -91.73
CA THR A 797 25.91 -10.47 -92.83
C THR A 797 25.19 -9.29 -93.48
N GLY A 798 25.94 -8.29 -93.94
CA GLY A 798 25.42 -7.12 -94.65
C GLY A 798 24.69 -6.09 -93.78
N GLY A 799 24.71 -6.27 -92.46
CA GLY A 799 24.14 -5.33 -91.48
C GLY A 799 25.09 -4.16 -91.16
N SER A 800 24.60 -3.21 -90.35
CA SER A 800 25.44 -2.16 -89.77
C SER A 800 26.08 -2.64 -88.47
N ALA A 801 27.32 -2.21 -88.22
CA ALA A 801 28.00 -2.48 -86.96
C ALA A 801 27.26 -1.81 -85.80
N THR A 802 26.98 -2.57 -84.74
CA THR A 802 26.34 -2.07 -83.50
C THR A 802 27.34 -2.11 -82.34
N ALA A 803 27.12 -1.33 -81.29
CA ALA A 803 27.96 -1.41 -80.09
C ALA A 803 27.93 -2.82 -79.48
N ALA A 804 29.09 -3.32 -79.04
CA ALA A 804 29.14 -4.58 -78.29
C ALA A 804 28.52 -4.40 -76.89
N SER A 805 27.90 -5.45 -76.38
CA SER A 805 27.23 -5.47 -75.07
C SER A 805 28.16 -6.02 -73.98
N ALA A 806 28.04 -5.50 -72.76
CA ALA A 806 28.73 -6.05 -71.60
C ALA A 806 28.15 -7.41 -71.22
N GLY A 807 29.00 -8.41 -71.07
CA GLY A 807 28.61 -9.75 -70.62
C GLY A 807 28.36 -9.79 -69.11
N SER A 808 28.99 -8.93 -68.32
CA SER A 808 28.92 -8.94 -66.85
C SER A 808 29.30 -10.29 -66.23
N LEU A 809 30.26 -10.99 -66.85
CA LEU A 809 30.83 -12.28 -66.46
C LEU A 809 32.30 -12.10 -66.05
N THR A 810 32.59 -11.10 -65.21
CA THR A 810 33.97 -10.76 -64.80
C THR A 810 34.71 -11.92 -64.14
N TRP A 811 33.98 -12.87 -63.53
CA TRP A 811 34.51 -14.12 -62.99
C TRP A 811 34.99 -15.14 -64.04
N LEU A 812 34.90 -14.81 -65.33
CA LEU A 812 35.46 -15.61 -66.44
C LEU A 812 36.54 -14.86 -67.22
N GLN A 813 36.92 -13.65 -66.78
CA GLN A 813 38.07 -12.96 -67.34
C GLN A 813 39.38 -13.68 -67.00
N GLY A 814 40.28 -13.69 -67.98
CA GLY A 814 41.56 -14.37 -67.90
C GLY A 814 42.73 -13.40 -67.77
N LYS A 815 43.93 -13.97 -67.61
CA LYS A 815 45.20 -13.25 -67.64
C LYS A 815 45.85 -13.47 -69.01
N TRP A 816 45.43 -12.70 -70.01
CA TRP A 816 45.89 -12.86 -71.40
C TRP A 816 47.15 -12.05 -71.70
N SER A 817 47.30 -10.94 -71.01
CA SER A 817 48.44 -10.02 -71.02
C SER A 817 48.60 -9.39 -69.63
N GLY A 818 49.77 -8.84 -69.31
CA GLY A 818 50.01 -8.24 -68.00
C GLY A 818 49.92 -9.23 -66.82
N SER A 819 49.58 -8.70 -65.64
CA SER A 819 49.72 -9.44 -64.36
C SER A 819 48.41 -9.99 -63.76
N ASN A 820 47.24 -9.55 -64.26
CA ASN A 820 45.94 -9.78 -63.61
C ASN A 820 44.94 -10.58 -64.49
N TYR A 821 43.95 -11.22 -63.84
CA TYR A 821 42.83 -11.97 -64.40
C TYR A 821 41.59 -11.06 -64.59
N ASP A 822 41.78 -9.93 -65.26
CA ASP A 822 40.78 -8.89 -65.48
C ASP A 822 40.55 -8.61 -66.98
N GLN A 823 41.00 -9.53 -67.85
CA GLN A 823 41.01 -9.32 -69.29
C GLN A 823 40.03 -10.22 -70.04
N ASN A 824 39.39 -9.59 -71.02
CA ASN A 824 38.52 -10.24 -72.00
C ASN A 824 39.34 -11.11 -72.97
N PRO A 825 38.96 -12.38 -73.24
CA PRO A 825 39.70 -13.23 -74.16
C PRO A 825 39.54 -12.73 -75.61
N SER A 826 40.67 -12.66 -76.31
CA SER A 826 40.75 -12.30 -77.74
C SER A 826 41.30 -13.43 -78.58
N ALA A 827 40.87 -13.49 -79.84
CA ALA A 827 41.39 -14.41 -80.84
C ALA A 827 41.32 -13.76 -82.24
N ARG A 828 41.87 -14.45 -83.25
CA ARG A 828 41.78 -14.02 -84.65
C ARG A 828 40.92 -14.97 -85.47
N ALA A 829 39.99 -14.43 -86.23
CA ALA A 829 39.20 -15.15 -87.22
C ALA A 829 39.70 -14.80 -88.62
N SER A 830 40.02 -15.81 -89.43
CA SER A 830 40.61 -15.63 -90.78
C SER A 830 39.81 -16.38 -91.85
N PHE A 831 39.51 -15.70 -92.96
CA PHE A 831 38.80 -16.25 -94.10
C PHE A 831 39.68 -16.20 -95.35
N GLY A 832 39.84 -17.34 -96.06
CA GLY A 832 40.47 -17.41 -97.38
C GLY A 832 41.98 -17.11 -97.43
N GLN A 833 42.69 -17.17 -96.29
CA GLN A 833 44.12 -16.81 -96.24
C GLN A 833 45.09 -17.87 -96.78
N TYR A 834 44.75 -19.17 -96.71
CA TYR A 834 45.61 -20.27 -97.17
C TYR A 834 44.90 -21.08 -98.26
N LYS A 835 45.40 -20.99 -99.50
CA LYS A 835 44.85 -21.68 -100.68
C LYS A 835 45.61 -22.99 -100.96
N SER A 836 45.64 -23.93 -100.02
CA SER A 836 46.23 -25.26 -100.25
C SER A 836 45.15 -26.37 -100.24
N PRO A 837 45.15 -27.33 -101.17
CA PRO A 837 44.11 -28.37 -101.28
C PRO A 837 44.00 -29.32 -100.09
N LEU A 838 45.02 -29.40 -99.23
CA LEU A 838 45.10 -30.34 -98.10
C LEU A 838 44.23 -29.95 -96.88
N ILE A 839 43.77 -28.70 -96.79
CA ILE A 839 42.98 -28.22 -95.64
C ILE A 839 41.49 -28.63 -95.77
N TYR A 840 41.00 -28.85 -96.99
CA TYR A 840 39.60 -29.22 -97.24
C TYR A 840 39.21 -30.61 -96.68
N LEU A 841 40.17 -31.49 -96.41
CA LEU A 841 39.92 -32.86 -95.92
C LEU A 841 39.87 -32.97 -94.39
N ARG A 842 40.30 -31.95 -93.64
CA ARG A 842 40.30 -31.99 -92.16
C ARG A 842 39.10 -31.27 -91.52
N GLU A 843 38.30 -30.57 -92.30
CA GLU A 843 37.15 -29.76 -91.86
C GLU A 843 35.78 -30.44 -92.07
N SER A 844 35.73 -31.75 -92.35
CA SER A 844 34.50 -32.52 -92.58
C SER A 844 34.28 -33.73 -91.65
N PHE A 845 34.90 -33.75 -90.46
CA PHE A 845 34.58 -34.72 -89.41
C PHE A 845 34.47 -34.06 -88.03
#